data_AF-A0A091P7H0-F1
#
_entry.id   AF-A0A091P7H0-F1
#
_cell.length_a   1.000
_cell.length_b   1.000
_cell.length_c   1.000
_cell.angle_alpha   90.00
_cell.angle_beta   90.00
_cell.angle_gamma   90.00
#
_symmetry.space_group_name_H-M   'P 1'
#
loop_
_entity.id
_entity.type
_entity.pdbx_description
1 polymer ?
#
loop_
_entity_poly.entity_id
_entity_poly.type
_entity_poly.pdbx_seq_one_letter_code
_entity_poly.pdbx_strand_id
1 'polypeptide(L)'
;ENLQAWFREISKQIMSLNYDDSTAAGRKTVQLIQALEEVQEFHQLETNLQVCQFLADTRKFLHQMIRTINIKEEVLITMQIVGDLSYAWQLIDSFTSIMQESIRVSPSMVTKLRATFLKLASALDLPLLRINQANSPDLLSVSQYYSGELVSYVRKVLQIIPESMFTSLLKIIKLQTHDIIEVPTRLDKDKLRDYAQLGPRYEVAKLTHAISIFTEGILMMKTTLVGIIKVDPKQLLEDGIRKELVKRVALALHRGLIFNPRAKPSELMPKLKEMAATMDGFHRSFEYIQDYVNIYGLKIWQEEVSRIINYNVEQECNNFLRTKIQDWQSIYQSTHIPIPKFTPVDESVTFIGRLCREILRITDPKITCYIDQMNTWYDIKTHQEVTNSRLFSEIQDTLGTFGLNGLDRLLCFMIVKELQNFLSMFQKNILCDKTVQDTLKALMNAVSPLKGIIANSNKVYSAAIAKTQKIWTAYLDSIMKVGQMQILRRQITNELNYSCRFDSKHLAAALENLNKAILADIEAHYQNPSLPYPKEDNTLLYEITAYLEAAGIHNPLNKIYITTKCLPYFPTVNFLFLISQFPKLQYNRNLGVVCKRPADQIDWLPLVLGLLTLLKQFHSRYTEQFLALIGQFIRSTMEQCTSQKIPEMPADVVGALMFLEDYIRYTKLPRKVVEAHVPSFIFDEFRTVL
;
A
#
# COMPACT_ATOMS: atom_id res chain seq x y z
N GLU A 1 2.71 48.90 -62.95
CA GLU A 1 2.95 47.55 -63.52
C GLU A 1 4.43 47.22 -63.70
N ASN A 2 5.26 48.11 -64.26
CA ASN A 2 6.70 47.84 -64.49
C ASN A 2 7.53 47.56 -63.22
N LEU A 3 7.35 48.32 -62.13
CA LEU A 3 8.06 48.07 -60.86
C LEU A 3 7.66 46.74 -60.22
N GLN A 4 6.37 46.37 -60.32
CA GLN A 4 5.88 45.08 -59.81
C GLN A 4 6.47 43.90 -60.60
N ALA A 5 6.58 44.04 -61.93
CA ALA A 5 7.26 43.05 -62.77
C ALA A 5 8.75 42.94 -62.42
N TRP A 6 9.43 44.06 -62.16
CA TRP A 6 10.82 44.09 -61.72
C TRP A 6 11.04 43.40 -60.37
N PHE A 7 10.23 43.71 -59.35
CA PHE A 7 10.30 43.03 -58.05
C PHE A 7 10.00 41.53 -58.16
N ARG A 8 9.07 41.12 -59.03
CA ARG A 8 8.81 39.70 -59.31
C ARG A 8 10.02 39.02 -59.94
N GLU A 9 10.77 39.71 -60.80
CA GLU A 9 11.97 39.15 -61.43
C GLU A 9 13.13 39.05 -60.43
N ILE A 10 13.35 40.08 -59.60
CA ILE A 10 14.32 40.01 -58.49
C ILE A 10 13.96 38.87 -57.53
N SER A 11 12.68 38.68 -57.21
CA SER A 11 12.23 37.56 -56.39
C SER A 11 12.58 36.21 -57.02
N LYS A 12 12.40 36.04 -58.34
CA LYS A 12 12.83 34.81 -59.04
C LYS A 12 14.34 34.62 -59.01
N GLN A 13 15.10 35.70 -59.19
CA GLN A 13 16.56 35.64 -59.11
C GLN A 13 17.03 35.23 -57.71
N ILE A 14 16.43 35.77 -56.64
CA ILE A 14 16.70 35.35 -55.26
C ILE A 14 16.34 33.87 -55.05
N MET A 15 15.18 33.40 -55.56
CA MET A 15 14.79 31.99 -55.46
C MET A 15 15.69 31.05 -56.27
N SER A 16 16.38 31.56 -57.29
CA SER A 16 17.32 30.80 -58.14
C SER A 16 18.75 30.71 -57.58
N LEU A 17 19.04 31.36 -56.44
CA LEU A 17 20.35 31.30 -55.82
C LEU A 17 20.62 29.88 -55.32
N ASN A 18 21.67 29.25 -55.85
CA ASN A 18 22.14 27.93 -55.46
C ASN A 18 23.46 28.05 -54.67
N TYR A 19 23.62 27.23 -53.64
CA TYR A 19 24.77 27.21 -52.73
C TYR A 19 25.96 26.35 -53.23
N ASP A 20 25.78 25.56 -54.29
CA ASP A 20 26.82 24.66 -54.82
C ASP A 20 28.11 25.40 -55.25
N ASP A 21 28.01 26.66 -55.68
CA ASP A 21 29.15 27.57 -55.91
C ASP A 21 29.00 28.81 -55.03
N SER A 22 29.61 28.75 -53.84
CA SER A 22 29.60 29.82 -52.83
C SER A 22 30.14 31.15 -53.35
N THR A 23 31.08 31.12 -54.30
CA THR A 23 31.73 32.33 -54.83
C THR A 23 30.86 33.01 -55.87
N ALA A 24 30.26 32.25 -56.78
CA ALA A 24 29.32 32.78 -57.76
C ALA A 24 28.02 33.26 -57.10
N ALA A 25 27.50 32.51 -56.13
CA ALA A 25 26.31 32.87 -55.36
C ALA A 25 26.54 34.16 -54.54
N GLY A 26 27.72 34.30 -53.90
CA GLY A 26 28.10 35.52 -53.19
C GLY A 26 28.13 36.75 -54.10
N ARG A 27 28.73 36.64 -55.29
CA ARG A 27 28.78 37.75 -56.27
C ARG A 27 27.40 38.15 -56.79
N LYS A 28 26.55 37.17 -57.14
CA LYS A 28 25.15 37.45 -57.54
C LYS A 28 24.34 38.10 -56.42
N THR A 29 24.56 37.69 -55.17
CA THR A 29 23.88 38.28 -54.00
C THR A 29 24.29 39.73 -53.79
N VAL A 30 25.58 40.07 -53.98
CA VAL A 30 26.06 41.48 -53.95
C VAL A 30 25.43 42.31 -55.06
N GLN A 31 25.31 41.77 -56.28
CA GLN A 31 24.63 42.44 -57.39
C GLN A 31 23.15 42.71 -57.09
N LEU A 32 22.46 41.76 -56.44
CA LEU A 32 21.06 41.94 -56.02
C LEU A 32 20.91 42.99 -54.92
N ILE A 33 21.85 43.07 -53.97
CA ILE A 33 21.86 44.12 -52.94
C ILE A 33 22.02 45.50 -53.60
N GLN A 34 22.97 45.61 -54.53
CA GLN A 34 23.22 46.85 -55.25
C GLN A 34 22.02 47.26 -56.12
N ALA A 35 21.39 46.31 -56.82
CA ALA A 35 20.16 46.57 -57.57
C ALA A 35 18.98 47.05 -56.67
N LEU A 36 18.89 46.53 -55.44
CA LEU A 36 17.88 46.98 -54.46
C LEU A 36 18.22 48.36 -53.85
N GLU A 37 19.50 48.72 -53.76
CA GLU A 37 19.97 50.06 -53.40
C GLU A 37 19.63 51.07 -54.50
N GLU A 38 19.98 50.75 -55.75
CA GLU A 38 19.75 51.64 -56.90
C GLU A 38 18.24 51.87 -57.15
N VAL A 39 17.39 50.85 -56.99
CA VAL A 39 15.93 51.02 -57.13
C VAL A 39 15.32 51.84 -55.99
N GLN A 40 15.98 51.95 -54.85
CA GLN A 40 15.53 52.85 -53.79
C GLN A 40 15.66 54.33 -54.21
N GLU A 41 16.74 54.68 -54.92
CA GLU A 41 17.03 56.04 -55.42
C GLU A 41 16.19 56.41 -56.66
N PHE A 42 15.83 55.43 -57.49
CA PHE A 42 14.98 55.62 -58.66
C PHE A 42 13.47 55.61 -58.29
N HIS A 43 12.66 56.43 -58.99
CA HIS A 43 11.18 56.48 -58.89
C HIS A 43 10.56 57.05 -57.60
N GLN A 44 11.27 57.88 -56.82
CA GLN A 44 10.75 58.50 -55.58
C GLN A 44 10.22 57.48 -54.55
N LEU A 45 10.68 56.23 -54.58
CA LEU A 45 10.28 55.18 -53.63
C LEU A 45 10.71 55.52 -52.19
N GLU A 46 11.66 56.42 -52.03
CA GLU A 46 12.05 57.06 -50.76
C GLU A 46 10.89 57.74 -50.02
N THR A 47 9.85 58.15 -50.74
CA THR A 47 8.67 58.80 -50.15
C THR A 47 7.73 57.81 -49.44
N ASN A 48 7.85 56.51 -49.72
CA ASN A 48 7.03 55.47 -49.12
C ASN A 48 7.82 54.67 -48.06
N LEU A 49 7.61 55.04 -46.79
CA LEU A 49 8.29 54.45 -45.64
C LEU A 49 8.19 52.92 -45.57
N GLN A 50 7.04 52.34 -45.95
CA GLN A 50 6.83 50.89 -45.90
C GLN A 50 7.69 50.16 -46.94
N VAL A 51 7.81 50.71 -48.14
CA VAL A 51 8.64 50.13 -49.22
C VAL A 51 10.12 50.25 -48.86
N CYS A 52 10.55 51.38 -48.31
CA CYS A 52 11.91 51.54 -47.80
C CYS A 52 12.26 50.52 -46.71
N GLN A 53 11.33 50.23 -45.79
CA GLN A 53 11.53 49.22 -44.76
C GLN A 53 11.67 47.81 -45.35
N PHE A 54 10.81 47.42 -46.29
CA PHE A 54 10.91 46.10 -46.95
C PHE A 54 12.21 45.94 -47.76
N LEU A 55 12.66 46.99 -48.45
CA LEU A 55 13.94 46.99 -49.15
C LEU A 55 15.12 46.86 -48.18
N ALA A 56 15.08 47.59 -47.05
CA ALA A 56 16.09 47.50 -46.00
C ALA A 56 16.16 46.11 -45.36
N ASP A 57 15.01 45.51 -45.03
CA ASP A 57 14.94 44.15 -44.48
C ASP A 57 15.43 43.11 -45.49
N THR A 58 15.07 43.25 -46.77
CA THR A 58 15.53 42.36 -47.85
C THR A 58 17.06 42.43 -48.01
N ARG A 59 17.64 43.63 -48.08
CA ARG A 59 19.10 43.80 -48.10
C ARG A 59 19.77 43.21 -46.87
N LYS A 60 19.18 43.41 -45.68
CA LYS A 60 19.69 42.83 -44.42
C LYS A 60 19.72 41.29 -44.48
N PHE A 61 18.68 40.66 -45.02
CA PHE A 61 18.66 39.20 -45.23
C PHE A 61 19.69 38.74 -46.27
N LEU A 62 19.87 39.46 -47.38
CA LEU A 62 20.89 39.15 -48.39
C LEU A 62 22.32 39.32 -47.82
N HIS A 63 22.56 40.34 -46.99
CA HIS A 63 23.83 40.48 -46.25
C HIS A 63 24.06 39.33 -45.27
N GLN A 64 23.02 38.87 -44.56
CA GLN A 64 23.14 37.69 -43.70
C GLN A 64 23.44 36.43 -44.51
N MET A 65 22.83 36.27 -45.68
CA MET A 65 23.10 35.16 -46.59
C MET A 65 24.56 35.12 -47.06
N ILE A 66 25.15 36.26 -47.43
CA ILE A 66 26.58 36.35 -47.76
C ILE A 66 27.46 35.95 -46.58
N ARG A 67 27.12 36.41 -45.36
CA ARG A 67 27.88 36.05 -44.15
C ARG A 67 27.83 34.56 -43.89
N THR A 68 26.67 33.92 -44.06
CA THR A 68 26.49 32.47 -43.88
C THR A 68 27.24 31.66 -44.94
N ILE A 69 27.21 32.07 -46.21
CA ILE A 69 27.93 31.41 -47.31
C ILE A 69 29.45 31.45 -47.10
N ASN A 70 29.96 32.49 -46.45
CA ASN A 70 31.39 32.65 -46.16
C ASN A 70 31.88 31.89 -44.92
N ILE A 71 31.02 31.14 -44.23
CA ILE A 71 31.44 30.29 -43.10
C ILE A 71 32.19 29.08 -43.67
N LYS A 72 33.52 29.10 -43.53
CA LYS A 72 34.37 27.97 -43.93
C LYS A 72 34.24 26.81 -42.95
N GLU A 73 34.40 25.60 -43.46
CA GLU A 73 34.44 24.37 -42.63
C GLU A 73 35.53 24.43 -41.56
N GLU A 74 36.69 25.03 -41.85
CA GLU A 74 37.78 25.27 -40.89
C GLU A 74 37.32 26.04 -39.64
N VAL A 75 36.40 27.01 -39.81
CA VAL A 75 35.85 27.80 -38.69
C VAL A 75 34.93 26.93 -37.84
N LEU A 76 34.14 26.05 -38.45
CA LEU A 76 33.29 25.10 -37.73
C LEU A 76 34.14 24.10 -36.93
N ILE A 77 35.23 23.58 -37.52
CA ILE A 77 36.17 22.68 -36.84
C ILE A 77 36.83 23.40 -35.65
N THR A 78 37.31 24.63 -35.85
CA THR A 78 37.92 25.41 -34.77
C THR A 78 36.92 25.67 -33.65
N MET A 79 35.67 26.01 -33.98
CA MET A 79 34.60 26.22 -33.00
C MET A 79 34.22 24.93 -32.26
N GLN A 80 34.29 23.78 -32.92
CA GLN A 80 34.06 22.47 -32.29
C GLN A 80 35.17 22.14 -31.28
N ILE A 81 36.44 22.41 -31.62
CA ILE A 81 37.59 22.17 -30.73
C ILE A 81 37.55 23.11 -29.52
N VAL A 82 37.41 24.42 -29.75
CA VAL A 82 37.38 25.43 -28.66
C VAL A 82 36.13 25.28 -27.80
N GLY A 83 35.02 24.88 -28.42
CA GLY A 83 33.75 24.65 -27.74
C GLY A 83 33.64 23.29 -27.05
N ASP A 84 34.68 22.44 -27.05
CA ASP A 84 34.59 21.14 -26.39
C ASP A 84 34.41 21.31 -24.87
N LEU A 85 33.36 20.69 -24.34
CA LEU A 85 32.98 20.75 -22.93
C LEU A 85 33.17 19.38 -22.23
N SER A 86 33.94 18.47 -22.83
CA SER A 86 34.16 17.11 -22.29
C SER A 86 34.74 17.11 -20.87
N TYR A 87 35.61 18.07 -20.54
CA TYR A 87 36.17 18.22 -19.19
C TYR A 87 35.09 18.53 -18.12
N ALA A 88 33.96 19.15 -18.51
CA ALA A 88 32.93 19.54 -17.56
C ALA A 88 32.24 18.34 -16.93
N TRP A 89 32.27 17.15 -17.54
CA TRP A 89 31.69 15.94 -16.94
C TRP A 89 32.27 15.60 -15.56
N GLN A 90 33.52 15.96 -15.28
CA GLN A 90 34.15 15.76 -13.97
C GLN A 90 33.85 16.91 -12.98
N LEU A 91 33.56 18.11 -13.48
CA LEU A 91 33.42 19.33 -12.67
C LEU A 91 31.97 19.71 -12.41
N ILE A 92 31.02 19.28 -13.26
CA ILE A 92 29.64 19.78 -13.28
C ILE A 92 28.92 19.54 -11.95
N ASP A 93 29.25 18.45 -11.25
CA ASP A 93 28.66 18.15 -9.95
C ASP A 93 28.93 19.24 -8.91
N SER A 94 30.09 19.91 -8.96
CA SER A 94 30.43 21.03 -8.05
C SER A 94 29.55 22.28 -8.26
N PHE A 95 28.99 22.45 -9.46
CA PHE A 95 28.12 23.57 -9.80
C PHE A 95 26.64 23.31 -9.49
N THR A 96 26.28 22.07 -9.12
CA THR A 96 24.88 21.66 -8.88
C THR A 96 24.20 22.55 -7.85
N SER A 97 24.85 22.85 -6.72
CA SER A 97 24.29 23.71 -5.67
C SER A 97 24.02 25.14 -6.16
N ILE A 98 24.90 25.67 -7.01
CA ILE A 98 24.75 27.03 -7.58
C ILE A 98 23.59 27.05 -8.57
N MET A 99 23.47 26.02 -9.42
CA MET A 99 22.34 25.88 -10.34
C MET A 99 21.01 25.77 -9.59
N GLN A 100 20.96 24.95 -8.53
CA GLN A 100 19.77 24.76 -7.72
C GLN A 100 19.36 26.04 -6.98
N GLU A 101 20.31 26.77 -6.40
CA GLU A 101 20.02 28.06 -5.73
C GLU A 101 19.53 29.12 -6.73
N SER A 102 20.13 29.15 -7.92
CA SER A 102 19.70 30.07 -8.99
C SER A 102 18.26 29.79 -9.45
N ILE A 103 17.87 28.51 -9.55
CA ILE A 103 16.49 28.10 -9.86
C ILE A 103 15.54 28.48 -8.72
N ARG A 104 15.96 28.31 -7.46
CA ARG A 104 15.16 28.65 -6.28
C ARG A 104 14.81 30.14 -6.24
N VAL A 105 15.76 31.01 -6.61
CA VAL A 105 15.54 32.47 -6.68
C VAL A 105 14.72 32.85 -7.91
N SER A 106 15.01 32.26 -9.07
CA SER A 106 14.33 32.58 -10.34
C SER A 106 14.03 31.33 -11.16
N PRO A 107 12.79 30.82 -11.15
CA PRO A 107 12.43 29.58 -11.86
C PRO A 107 12.60 29.64 -13.38
N SER A 108 12.53 30.81 -13.99
CA SER A 108 12.81 31.01 -15.43
C SER A 108 14.25 30.70 -15.83
N MET A 109 15.16 30.55 -14.86
CA MET A 109 16.56 30.18 -15.08
C MET A 109 16.68 28.78 -15.71
N VAL A 110 15.68 27.92 -15.52
CA VAL A 110 15.59 26.60 -16.19
C VAL A 110 15.71 26.72 -17.70
N THR A 111 15.12 27.76 -18.31
CA THR A 111 15.16 27.98 -19.76
C THR A 111 16.58 28.20 -20.27
N LYS A 112 17.45 28.88 -19.51
CA LYS A 112 18.85 29.06 -19.94
C LYS A 112 19.73 27.88 -19.53
N LEU A 113 19.45 27.20 -18.41
CA LEU A 113 20.14 25.96 -18.04
C LEU A 113 19.94 24.84 -19.07
N ARG A 114 18.82 24.85 -19.79
CA ARG A 114 18.61 23.99 -20.96
C ARG A 114 19.76 24.05 -21.97
N ALA A 115 20.31 25.24 -22.24
CA ALA A 115 21.45 25.39 -23.16
C ALA A 115 22.71 24.70 -22.61
N THR A 116 22.92 24.79 -21.29
CA THR A 116 24.01 24.09 -20.60
C THR A 116 23.86 22.57 -20.70
N PHE A 117 22.65 22.03 -20.51
CA PHE A 117 22.39 20.58 -20.64
C PHE A 117 22.59 20.08 -22.07
N LEU A 118 22.14 20.85 -23.07
CA LEU A 118 22.41 20.56 -24.48
C LEU A 118 23.91 20.57 -24.79
N LYS A 119 24.65 21.51 -24.19
CA LYS A 119 26.09 21.60 -24.41
C LYS A 119 26.83 20.43 -23.76
N LEU A 120 26.41 19.99 -22.58
CA LEU A 120 26.95 18.79 -21.92
C LEU A 120 26.71 17.52 -22.75
N ALA A 121 25.56 17.42 -23.43
CA ALA A 121 25.28 16.31 -24.35
C ALA A 121 26.27 16.25 -25.53
N SER A 122 26.72 17.40 -26.05
CA SER A 122 27.66 17.45 -27.17
C SER A 122 29.04 16.81 -26.88
N ALA A 123 29.40 16.64 -25.61
CA ALA A 123 30.62 15.94 -25.22
C ALA A 123 30.59 14.44 -25.60
N LEU A 124 29.40 13.86 -25.81
CA LEU A 124 29.25 12.47 -26.22
C LEU A 124 29.43 12.27 -27.73
N ASP A 125 29.34 13.34 -28.54
CA ASP A 125 29.32 13.23 -30.00
C ASP A 125 30.63 12.64 -30.53
N LEU A 126 31.78 13.14 -30.09
CA LEU A 126 33.09 12.68 -30.59
C LEU A 126 33.42 11.23 -30.16
N PRO A 127 33.22 10.82 -28.89
CA PRO A 127 33.35 9.42 -28.49
C PRO A 127 32.43 8.48 -29.28
N LEU A 128 31.15 8.83 -29.44
CA LEU A 128 30.18 8.00 -30.16
C LEU A 128 30.54 7.89 -31.65
N LEU A 129 31.02 8.98 -32.26
CA LEU A 129 31.47 8.98 -33.65
C LEU A 129 32.67 8.03 -33.85
N ARG A 130 33.62 7.99 -32.91
CA ARG A 130 34.76 7.04 -32.95
C ARG A 130 34.31 5.59 -32.82
N ILE A 131 33.34 5.30 -31.94
CA ILE A 131 32.78 3.95 -31.79
C ILE A 131 32.07 3.51 -33.09
N ASN A 132 31.35 4.43 -33.72
CA ASN A 132 30.70 4.20 -35.01
C ASN A 132 31.73 3.96 -36.13
N GLN A 133 32.80 4.75 -36.20
CA GLN A 133 33.90 4.55 -37.15
C GLN A 133 34.61 3.19 -36.96
N ALA A 134 34.68 2.71 -35.73
CA ALA A 134 35.21 1.38 -35.40
C ALA A 134 34.22 0.23 -35.69
N ASN A 135 33.00 0.52 -36.17
CA ASN A 135 31.92 -0.44 -36.39
C ASN A 135 31.65 -1.37 -35.18
N SER A 136 31.79 -0.83 -33.96
CA SER A 136 31.53 -1.61 -32.76
C SER A 136 30.02 -1.82 -32.54
N PRO A 137 29.59 -3.02 -32.12
CA PRO A 137 28.19 -3.28 -31.77
C PRO A 137 27.74 -2.51 -30.52
N ASP A 138 28.67 -1.95 -29.74
CA ASP A 138 28.38 -1.28 -28.46
C ASP A 138 27.91 0.18 -28.61
N LEU A 139 27.79 0.71 -29.83
CA LEU A 139 27.37 2.10 -30.06
C LEU A 139 26.04 2.43 -29.35
N LEU A 140 25.07 1.52 -29.44
CA LEU A 140 23.74 1.71 -28.84
C LEU A 140 23.79 1.64 -27.31
N SER A 141 24.49 0.66 -26.74
CA SER A 141 24.56 0.46 -25.29
C SER A 141 25.30 1.62 -24.61
N VAL A 142 26.43 2.05 -25.18
CA VAL A 142 27.22 3.18 -24.68
C VAL A 142 26.44 4.49 -24.78
N SER A 143 25.76 4.73 -25.91
CA SER A 143 24.94 5.93 -26.09
C SER A 143 23.77 5.99 -25.10
N GLN A 144 23.10 4.85 -24.86
CA GLN A 144 22.02 4.75 -23.88
C GLN A 144 22.50 5.00 -22.46
N TYR A 145 23.62 4.39 -22.06
CA TYR A 145 24.17 4.55 -20.71
C TYR A 145 24.52 6.01 -20.41
N TYR A 146 25.35 6.65 -21.24
CA TYR A 146 25.79 8.03 -20.98
C TYR A 146 24.66 9.06 -21.16
N SER A 147 23.72 8.83 -22.08
CA SER A 147 22.52 9.65 -22.15
C SER A 147 21.66 9.48 -20.89
N GLY A 148 21.58 8.27 -20.34
CA GLY A 148 20.90 7.99 -19.07
C GLY A 148 21.52 8.74 -17.89
N GLU A 149 22.84 8.76 -17.78
CA GLU A 149 23.57 9.52 -16.75
C GLU A 149 23.32 11.03 -16.87
N LEU A 150 23.32 11.59 -18.09
CA LEU A 150 22.96 12.99 -18.30
C LEU A 150 21.53 13.30 -17.87
N VAL A 151 20.58 12.44 -18.23
CA VAL A 151 19.18 12.62 -17.83
C VAL A 151 19.02 12.50 -16.31
N SER A 152 19.77 11.61 -15.66
CA SER A 152 19.82 11.49 -14.20
C SER A 152 20.35 12.78 -13.56
N TYR A 153 21.40 13.37 -14.12
CA TYR A 153 21.93 14.66 -13.69
C TYR A 153 20.93 15.81 -13.88
N VAL A 154 20.27 15.90 -15.04
CA VAL A 154 19.20 16.89 -15.29
C VAL A 154 18.08 16.75 -14.26
N ARG A 155 17.64 15.51 -13.97
CA ARG A 155 16.64 15.24 -12.92
C ARG A 155 17.13 15.70 -11.55
N LYS A 156 18.38 15.45 -11.19
CA LYS A 156 19.00 15.90 -9.92
C LYS A 156 19.00 17.43 -9.80
N VAL A 157 19.36 18.16 -10.85
CA VAL A 157 19.35 19.64 -10.85
C VAL A 157 17.93 20.17 -10.73
N LEU A 158 16.98 19.63 -11.51
CA LEU A 158 15.59 20.12 -11.55
C LEU A 158 14.74 19.67 -10.36
N GLN A 159 15.17 18.68 -9.58
CA GLN A 159 14.46 18.20 -8.38
C GLN A 159 14.19 19.32 -7.35
N ILE A 160 15.00 20.37 -7.35
CA ILE A 160 14.83 21.53 -6.47
C ILE A 160 13.47 22.23 -6.65
N ILE A 161 12.88 22.14 -7.85
CA ILE A 161 11.59 22.74 -8.18
C ILE A 161 10.47 22.06 -7.39
N PRO A 162 10.22 20.73 -7.54
CA PRO A 162 9.31 19.99 -6.67
C PRO A 162 9.59 20.19 -5.18
N GLU A 163 10.86 20.19 -4.75
CA GLU A 163 11.19 20.38 -3.33
C GLU A 163 10.74 21.75 -2.79
N SER A 164 10.93 22.81 -3.58
CA SER A 164 10.50 24.17 -3.25
C SER A 164 8.98 24.31 -3.30
N MET A 165 8.32 23.65 -4.26
CA MET A 165 6.86 23.56 -4.34
C MET A 165 6.28 22.90 -3.10
N PHE A 166 6.82 21.75 -2.66
CA PHE A 166 6.36 21.04 -1.45
C PHE A 166 6.62 21.83 -0.17
N THR A 167 7.69 22.62 -0.11
CA THR A 167 7.94 23.51 1.03
C THR A 167 6.87 24.59 1.14
N SER A 168 6.41 25.11 0.00
CA SER A 168 5.28 26.04 -0.05
C SER A 168 3.96 25.33 0.26
N LEU A 169 3.77 24.11 -0.26
CA LEU A 169 2.60 23.27 -0.03
C LEU A 169 2.41 22.94 1.46
N LEU A 170 3.48 22.62 2.19
CA LEU A 170 3.41 22.37 3.64
C LEU A 170 2.91 23.59 4.42
N LYS A 171 3.27 24.80 3.98
CA LYS A 171 2.75 26.04 4.59
C LYS A 171 1.26 26.21 4.28
N ILE A 172 0.84 25.88 3.07
CA ILE A 172 -0.58 25.87 2.67
C ILE A 172 -1.35 24.87 3.53
N ILE A 173 -0.86 23.64 3.69
CA ILE A 173 -1.46 22.60 4.55
C ILE A 173 -1.64 23.14 5.96
N LYS A 174 -0.59 23.72 6.56
CA LYS A 174 -0.67 24.27 7.91
C LYS A 174 -1.77 25.35 8.02
N LEU A 175 -1.80 26.29 7.07
CA LEU A 175 -2.80 27.37 7.04
C LEU A 175 -4.22 26.82 6.87
N GLN A 176 -4.43 25.87 5.96
CA GLN A 176 -5.74 25.28 5.68
C GLN A 176 -6.26 24.41 6.82
N THR A 177 -5.38 23.70 7.52
CA THR A 177 -5.78 22.78 8.60
C THR A 177 -5.95 23.48 9.96
N HIS A 178 -5.14 24.50 10.27
CA HIS A 178 -5.11 25.09 11.62
C HIS A 178 -5.58 26.54 11.68
N ASP A 179 -5.38 27.33 10.62
CA ASP A 179 -5.58 28.79 10.68
C ASP A 179 -6.87 29.24 9.96
N ILE A 180 -7.27 28.52 8.91
CA ILE A 180 -8.46 28.82 8.10
C ILE A 180 -9.66 28.02 8.61
N ILE A 181 -10.74 28.74 8.92
CA ILE A 181 -12.01 28.17 9.33
C ILE A 181 -12.82 27.86 8.06
N GLU A 182 -13.30 26.63 7.98
CA GLU A 182 -14.16 26.19 6.88
C GLU A 182 -15.50 26.93 6.89
N VAL A 183 -15.95 27.37 5.71
CA VAL A 183 -17.17 28.17 5.58
C VAL A 183 -18.38 27.23 5.66
N PRO A 184 -19.32 27.42 6.60
CA PRO A 184 -20.49 26.57 6.70
C PRO A 184 -21.43 26.76 5.51
N THR A 185 -22.27 25.76 5.24
CA THR A 185 -23.26 25.78 4.15
C THR A 185 -24.33 26.87 4.31
N ARG A 186 -24.55 27.36 5.53
CA ARG A 186 -25.40 28.51 5.85
C ARG A 186 -24.65 29.42 6.80
N LEU A 187 -24.55 30.70 6.46
CA LEU A 187 -23.81 31.70 7.21
C LEU A 187 -24.64 32.97 7.38
N ASP A 188 -24.74 33.45 8.62
CA ASP A 188 -25.35 34.75 8.92
C ASP A 188 -24.53 35.87 8.29
N LYS A 189 -25.20 36.85 7.67
CA LYS A 189 -24.55 37.96 6.94
C LYS A 189 -23.51 38.69 7.81
N ASP A 190 -23.79 38.85 9.09
CA ASP A 190 -22.93 39.59 10.02
C ASP A 190 -21.61 38.86 10.33
N LYS A 191 -21.59 37.52 10.21
CA LYS A 191 -20.40 36.68 10.42
C LYS A 191 -19.54 36.55 9.18
N LEU A 192 -19.97 37.07 8.03
CA LEU A 192 -19.25 36.93 6.76
C LEU A 192 -17.84 37.51 6.81
N ARG A 193 -17.64 38.60 7.54
CA ARG A 193 -16.32 39.22 7.72
C ARG A 193 -15.36 38.34 8.53
N ASP A 194 -15.87 37.61 9.52
CA ASP A 194 -15.07 36.74 10.37
C ASP A 194 -14.60 35.49 9.61
N TYR A 195 -15.46 34.92 8.76
CA TYR A 195 -15.13 33.77 7.89
C TYR A 195 -14.35 34.15 6.62
N ALA A 196 -14.33 35.44 6.25
CA ALA A 196 -13.56 35.91 5.09
C ALA A 196 -12.06 35.71 5.30
N GLN A 197 -11.55 35.84 6.54
CA GLN A 197 -10.15 35.57 6.93
C GLN A 197 -9.13 36.03 5.88
N LEU A 198 -9.23 37.31 5.49
CA LEU A 198 -8.50 37.86 4.34
C LEU A 198 -6.98 37.70 4.45
N GLY A 199 -6.41 37.82 5.66
CA GLY A 199 -4.97 37.65 5.90
C GLY A 199 -4.48 36.23 5.58
N PRO A 200 -4.96 35.19 6.29
CA PRO A 200 -4.60 33.80 6.00
C PRO A 200 -4.86 33.39 4.54
N ARG A 201 -5.99 33.82 3.96
CA ARG A 201 -6.31 33.52 2.56
C ARG A 201 -5.37 34.22 1.57
N TYR A 202 -4.94 35.45 1.86
CA TYR A 202 -3.93 36.14 1.05
C TYR A 202 -2.59 35.41 1.06
N GLU A 203 -2.15 34.92 2.22
CA GLU A 203 -0.92 34.12 2.32
C GLU A 203 -1.03 32.80 1.53
N VAL A 204 -2.18 32.12 1.58
CA VAL A 204 -2.44 30.95 0.72
C VAL A 204 -2.35 31.32 -0.76
N ALA A 205 -2.97 32.43 -1.19
CA ALA A 205 -2.92 32.89 -2.58
C ALA A 205 -1.48 33.20 -3.03
N LYS A 206 -0.69 33.86 -2.17
CA LYS A 206 0.72 34.17 -2.42
C LYS A 206 1.58 32.91 -2.58
N LEU A 207 1.39 31.92 -1.71
CA LEU A 207 2.08 30.63 -1.79
C LEU A 207 1.66 29.84 -3.05
N THR A 208 0.38 29.88 -3.38
CA THR A 208 -0.17 29.24 -4.59
C THR A 208 0.42 29.86 -5.85
N HIS A 209 0.49 31.19 -5.91
CA HIS A 209 1.12 31.90 -7.02
C HIS A 209 2.61 31.53 -7.16
N ALA A 210 3.33 31.40 -6.05
CA ALA A 210 4.72 30.93 -6.09
C ALA A 210 4.84 29.52 -6.70
N ILE A 211 3.96 28.59 -6.33
CA ILE A 211 3.89 27.24 -6.91
C ILE A 211 3.62 27.30 -8.43
N SER A 212 2.73 28.18 -8.88
CA SER A 212 2.47 28.39 -10.30
C SER A 212 3.70 28.91 -11.05
N ILE A 213 4.46 29.86 -10.48
CA ILE A 213 5.71 30.37 -11.11
C ILE A 213 6.74 29.24 -11.26
N PHE A 214 6.91 28.39 -10.24
CA PHE A 214 7.79 27.22 -10.32
C PHE A 214 7.37 26.25 -11.44
N THR A 215 6.07 26.02 -11.56
CA THR A 215 5.49 25.16 -12.61
C THR A 215 5.68 25.76 -13.99
N GLU A 216 5.43 27.06 -14.14
CA GLU A 216 5.62 27.77 -15.40
C GLU A 216 7.10 27.72 -15.83
N GLY A 217 8.04 27.93 -14.91
CA GLY A 217 9.47 27.90 -15.18
C GLY A 217 9.96 26.58 -15.78
N ILE A 218 9.46 25.43 -15.30
CA ILE A 218 9.82 24.12 -15.88
C ILE A 218 9.07 23.86 -17.19
N LEU A 219 7.80 24.29 -17.32
CA LEU A 219 7.01 24.10 -18.54
C LEU A 219 7.46 25.02 -19.70
N MET A 220 8.10 26.16 -19.40
CA MET A 220 8.76 27.00 -20.40
C MET A 220 9.96 26.30 -21.07
N MET A 221 10.51 25.25 -20.44
CA MET A 221 11.50 24.40 -21.09
C MET A 221 10.83 23.68 -22.25
N LYS A 222 11.41 23.75 -23.45
CA LYS A 222 10.95 22.94 -24.58
C LYS A 222 11.43 21.51 -24.39
N THR A 223 10.68 20.56 -24.94
CA THR A 223 11.13 19.17 -25.03
C THR A 223 12.51 19.11 -25.68
N THR A 224 13.46 18.47 -25.00
CA THR A 224 14.89 18.56 -25.35
C THR A 224 15.46 17.17 -25.55
N LEU A 225 16.19 16.99 -26.65
CA LEU A 225 16.96 15.77 -26.88
C LEU A 225 18.29 15.89 -26.13
N VAL A 226 18.51 15.03 -25.14
CA VAL A 226 19.76 14.95 -24.37
C VAL A 226 20.44 13.64 -24.73
N GLY A 227 21.47 13.73 -25.57
CA GLY A 227 22.06 12.57 -26.24
C GLY A 227 21.04 11.93 -27.18
N ILE A 228 20.62 10.70 -26.89
CA ILE A 228 19.56 9.99 -27.63
C ILE A 228 18.21 9.95 -26.90
N ILE A 229 18.12 10.50 -25.68
CA ILE A 229 16.89 10.46 -24.86
C ILE A 229 16.13 11.78 -24.97
N LYS A 230 14.85 11.69 -25.29
CA LYS A 230 13.95 12.84 -25.33
C LYS A 230 13.43 13.14 -23.93
N VAL A 231 13.77 14.30 -23.40
CA VAL A 231 13.37 14.76 -22.07
C VAL A 231 12.13 15.64 -22.18
N ASP A 232 11.03 15.18 -21.60
CA ASP A 232 9.77 15.92 -21.48
C ASP A 232 9.68 16.65 -20.11
N PRO A 233 9.66 17.99 -20.08
CA PRO A 233 9.58 18.77 -18.85
C PRO A 233 8.32 18.50 -18.03
N LYS A 234 7.19 18.17 -18.68
CA LYS A 234 5.96 17.84 -17.95
C LYS A 234 6.11 16.54 -17.16
N GLN A 235 6.65 15.50 -17.79
CA GLN A 235 6.95 14.22 -17.11
C GLN A 235 8.00 14.39 -16.02
N LEU A 236 9.03 15.21 -16.24
CA LEU A 236 10.03 15.51 -15.21
C LEU A 236 9.42 16.17 -13.97
N LEU A 237 8.49 17.11 -14.17
CA LEU A 237 7.77 17.75 -13.07
C LEU A 237 6.93 16.73 -12.31
N GLU A 238 6.16 15.92 -13.02
CA GLU A 238 5.31 14.89 -12.42
C GLU A 238 6.13 13.87 -11.61
N ASP A 239 7.21 13.34 -12.18
CA ASP A 239 8.13 12.41 -11.51
C ASP A 239 8.75 13.05 -10.26
N GLY A 240 9.13 14.32 -10.35
CA GLY A 240 9.70 15.09 -9.25
C GLY A 240 8.72 15.31 -8.11
N ILE A 241 7.45 15.60 -8.44
CA ILE A 241 6.35 15.74 -7.47
C ILE A 241 6.04 14.40 -6.81
N ARG A 242 5.92 13.32 -7.58
CA ARG A 242 5.73 11.95 -7.06
C ARG A 242 6.87 11.58 -6.10
N LYS A 243 8.12 11.89 -6.45
CA LYS A 243 9.30 11.61 -5.62
C LYS A 243 9.27 12.36 -4.28
N GLU A 244 8.92 13.65 -4.28
CA GLU A 244 8.76 14.37 -3.02
C GLU A 244 7.56 13.85 -2.22
N LEU A 245 6.43 13.55 -2.86
CA LEU A 245 5.27 12.97 -2.19
C LEU A 245 5.65 11.69 -1.43
N VAL A 246 6.27 10.75 -2.13
CA VAL A 246 6.71 9.46 -1.57
C VAL A 246 7.64 9.66 -0.40
N LYS A 247 8.62 10.56 -0.53
CA LYS A 247 9.58 10.86 0.54
C LYS A 247 8.89 11.44 1.78
N ARG A 248 7.97 12.41 1.61
CA ARG A 248 7.28 13.08 2.73
C ARG A 248 6.29 12.14 3.42
N VAL A 249 5.46 11.43 2.66
CA VAL A 249 4.47 10.49 3.20
C VAL A 249 5.15 9.32 3.91
N ALA A 250 6.16 8.70 3.29
CA ALA A 250 6.89 7.60 3.93
C ALA A 250 7.58 8.05 5.23
N LEU A 251 8.14 9.26 5.26
CA LEU A 251 8.75 9.84 6.47
C LEU A 251 7.69 10.14 7.56
N ALA A 252 6.54 10.69 7.18
CA ALA A 252 5.44 10.97 8.09
C ALA A 252 4.96 9.68 8.76
N LEU A 253 4.62 8.66 7.96
CA LEU A 253 4.20 7.34 8.44
C LEU A 253 5.26 6.68 9.32
N HIS A 254 6.54 6.76 8.94
CA HIS A 254 7.62 6.21 9.74
C HIS A 254 7.70 6.88 11.12
N ARG A 255 7.62 8.22 11.19
CA ARG A 255 7.78 8.98 12.44
C ARG A 255 6.55 8.96 13.34
N GLY A 256 5.35 9.11 12.79
CA GLY A 256 4.16 9.21 13.64
C GLY A 256 3.68 7.87 14.19
N LEU A 257 3.97 6.76 13.51
CA LEU A 257 3.64 5.40 13.98
C LEU A 257 4.83 4.75 14.71
N ILE A 258 5.41 5.49 15.66
CA ILE A 258 6.38 4.97 16.64
C ILE A 258 5.68 4.95 17.99
N PHE A 259 5.62 3.79 18.64
CA PHE A 259 4.90 3.61 19.90
C PHE A 259 5.88 3.34 21.04
N ASN A 260 5.59 3.86 22.24
CA ASN A 260 6.35 3.52 23.43
C ASN A 260 5.69 2.33 24.17
N PRO A 261 6.34 1.15 24.24
CA PRO A 261 5.75 -0.03 24.90
C PRO A 261 5.51 0.15 26.40
N ARG A 262 6.17 1.14 27.03
CA ARG A 262 6.06 1.43 28.48
C ARG A 262 4.99 2.46 28.81
N ALA A 263 4.33 3.05 27.82
CA ALA A 263 3.26 4.01 28.05
C ALA A 263 2.08 3.33 28.78
N LYS A 264 1.61 3.95 29.87
CA LYS A 264 0.48 3.43 30.67
C LYS A 264 -0.84 3.52 29.89
N PRO A 265 -1.28 4.71 29.42
CA PRO A 265 -2.33 4.76 28.40
C PRO A 265 -1.75 4.39 27.04
N SER A 266 -2.54 3.69 26.20
CA SER A 266 -2.13 3.44 24.81
C SER A 266 -2.07 4.76 24.04
N GLU A 267 -0.93 4.98 23.37
CA GLU A 267 -0.73 6.12 22.47
C GLU A 267 -1.33 5.87 21.08
N LEU A 268 -1.90 4.69 20.82
CA LEU A 268 -2.32 4.25 19.50
C LEU A 268 -3.39 5.18 18.90
N MET A 269 -4.52 5.36 19.59
CA MET A 269 -5.64 6.17 19.11
C MET A 269 -5.26 7.65 18.89
N PRO A 270 -4.57 8.34 19.83
CA PRO A 270 -4.11 9.70 19.60
C PRO A 270 -3.18 9.84 18.39
N LYS A 271 -2.22 8.91 18.23
CA LYS A 271 -1.28 8.94 17.09
C LYS A 271 -1.95 8.65 15.76
N LEU A 272 -2.94 7.76 15.72
CA LEU A 272 -3.75 7.51 14.53
C LEU A 272 -4.52 8.77 14.12
N LYS A 273 -5.16 9.46 15.07
CA LYS A 273 -5.88 10.71 14.78
C LYS A 273 -4.97 11.81 14.24
N GLU A 274 -3.80 11.99 14.84
CA GLU A 274 -2.81 12.96 14.37
C GLU A 274 -2.30 12.60 12.95
N MET A 275 -2.07 11.31 12.69
CA MET A 275 -1.65 10.84 11.38
C MET A 275 -2.75 10.98 10.33
N ALA A 276 -4.00 10.66 10.66
CA ALA A 276 -5.15 10.84 9.78
C ALA A 276 -5.28 12.31 9.37
N ALA A 277 -5.18 13.25 10.32
CA ALA A 277 -5.19 14.68 10.01
C ALA A 277 -4.01 15.10 9.10
N THR A 278 -2.83 14.51 9.31
CA THR A 278 -1.65 14.76 8.46
C THR A 278 -1.86 14.24 7.03
N MET A 279 -2.42 13.03 6.88
CA MET A 279 -2.69 12.39 5.59
C MET A 279 -3.81 13.09 4.83
N ASP A 280 -4.89 13.49 5.52
CA ASP A 280 -5.96 14.32 4.95
C ASP A 280 -5.43 15.69 4.51
N GLY A 281 -4.53 16.30 5.29
CA GLY A 281 -3.83 17.52 4.90
C GLY A 281 -3.07 17.37 3.57
N PHE A 282 -2.33 16.27 3.38
CA PHE A 282 -1.70 15.98 2.09
C PHE A 282 -2.72 15.78 0.98
N HIS A 283 -3.75 14.96 1.20
CA HIS A 283 -4.80 14.69 0.22
C HIS A 283 -5.47 15.98 -0.29
N ARG A 284 -5.99 16.82 0.61
CA ARG A 284 -6.63 18.10 0.28
C ARG A 284 -5.69 19.06 -0.43
N SER A 285 -4.41 19.08 -0.03
CA SER A 285 -3.43 19.96 -0.68
C SER A 285 -3.17 19.58 -2.12
N PHE A 286 -3.18 18.29 -2.44
CA PHE A 286 -3.03 17.79 -3.81
C PHE A 286 -4.26 18.07 -4.66
N GLU A 287 -5.45 17.93 -4.08
CA GLU A 287 -6.70 18.36 -4.70
C GLU A 287 -6.69 19.87 -4.99
N TYR A 288 -6.15 20.68 -4.07
CA TYR A 288 -6.07 22.13 -4.24
C TYR A 288 -5.08 22.57 -5.34
N ILE A 289 -3.88 21.98 -5.40
CA ILE A 289 -2.85 22.42 -6.36
C ILE A 289 -3.02 21.84 -7.78
N GLN A 290 -3.88 20.84 -7.97
CA GLN A 290 -3.95 20.07 -9.22
C GLN A 290 -4.15 20.96 -10.46
N ASP A 291 -5.00 21.97 -10.35
CA ASP A 291 -5.32 22.89 -11.45
C ASP A 291 -4.17 23.86 -11.74
N TYR A 292 -3.47 24.31 -10.70
CA TYR A 292 -2.33 25.24 -10.83
C TYR A 292 -1.08 24.58 -11.41
N VAL A 293 -0.98 23.26 -11.28
CA VAL A 293 0.17 22.47 -11.73
C VAL A 293 -0.14 21.66 -13.00
N ASN A 294 -1.43 21.58 -13.40
CA ASN A 294 -1.91 20.81 -14.55
C ASN A 294 -1.51 19.32 -14.48
N ILE A 295 -1.73 18.71 -13.32
CA ILE A 295 -1.50 17.29 -13.02
C ILE A 295 -2.73 16.66 -12.38
N TYR A 296 -2.88 15.35 -12.53
CA TYR A 296 -3.96 14.60 -11.87
C TYR A 296 -3.60 14.30 -10.41
N GLY A 297 -3.80 15.28 -9.52
CA GLY A 297 -3.38 15.20 -8.11
C GLY A 297 -3.94 13.99 -7.37
N LEU A 298 -5.25 13.74 -7.50
CA LEU A 298 -5.93 12.61 -6.84
C LEU A 298 -5.40 11.25 -7.32
N LYS A 299 -5.16 11.11 -8.62
CA LYS A 299 -4.60 9.87 -9.20
C LYS A 299 -3.20 9.60 -8.66
N ILE A 300 -2.34 10.62 -8.66
CA ILE A 300 -0.98 10.53 -8.13
C ILE A 300 -1.00 10.14 -6.65
N TRP A 301 -1.88 10.76 -5.86
CA TRP A 301 -2.06 10.42 -4.45
C TRP A 301 -2.41 8.94 -4.26
N GLN A 302 -3.43 8.44 -4.95
CA GLN A 302 -3.87 7.05 -4.82
C GLN A 302 -2.79 6.05 -5.27
N GLU A 303 -2.13 6.31 -6.40
CA GLU A 303 -1.05 5.46 -6.91
C GLU A 303 0.13 5.40 -5.94
N GLU A 304 0.64 6.54 -5.49
CA GLU A 304 1.84 6.59 -4.66
C GLU A 304 1.59 6.13 -3.22
N VAL A 305 0.44 6.47 -2.61
CA VAL A 305 0.11 5.99 -1.26
C VAL A 305 -0.09 4.48 -1.24
N SER A 306 -0.79 3.92 -2.24
CA SER A 306 -0.91 2.47 -2.41
C SER A 306 0.47 1.82 -2.55
N ARG A 307 1.35 2.40 -3.37
CA ARG A 307 2.71 1.90 -3.59
C ARG A 307 3.54 1.91 -2.31
N ILE A 308 3.50 2.99 -1.52
CA ILE A 308 4.22 3.11 -0.25
C ILE A 308 3.76 2.05 0.75
N ILE A 309 2.45 1.92 0.94
CA ILE A 309 1.90 0.99 1.94
C ILE A 309 2.20 -0.44 1.53
N ASN A 310 1.89 -0.83 0.29
CA ASN A 310 2.12 -2.20 -0.17
C ASN A 310 3.60 -2.60 -0.18
N TYR A 311 4.51 -1.69 -0.52
CA TYR A 311 5.95 -1.93 -0.38
C TYR A 311 6.34 -2.21 1.08
N ASN A 312 5.89 -1.37 2.02
CA ASN A 312 6.21 -1.57 3.44
C ASN A 312 5.61 -2.86 4.00
N VAL A 313 4.39 -3.22 3.61
CA VAL A 313 3.77 -4.51 3.94
C VAL A 313 4.61 -5.68 3.42
N GLU A 314 5.05 -5.63 2.15
CA GLU A 314 5.89 -6.66 1.55
C GLU A 314 7.22 -6.83 2.29
N GLN A 315 7.88 -5.71 2.61
CA GLN A 315 9.14 -5.74 3.36
C GLN A 315 8.97 -6.27 4.79
N GLU A 316 7.82 -6.02 5.45
CA GLU A 316 7.53 -6.65 6.74
C GLU A 316 7.26 -8.15 6.59
N CYS A 317 6.51 -8.55 5.55
CA CYS A 317 6.17 -9.94 5.26
C CYS A 317 7.41 -10.78 4.91
N ASN A 318 8.48 -10.18 4.38
CA ASN A 318 9.75 -10.84 4.11
C ASN A 318 10.36 -11.56 5.34
N ASN A 319 10.00 -11.16 6.57
CA ASN A 319 10.42 -11.85 7.80
C ASN A 319 9.81 -13.26 7.96
N PHE A 320 8.76 -13.58 7.20
CA PHE A 320 8.03 -14.84 7.26
C PHE A 320 8.29 -15.73 6.04
N LEU A 321 8.91 -15.19 4.99
CA LEU A 321 9.20 -15.90 3.75
C LEU A 321 10.56 -16.60 3.80
N ARG A 322 10.66 -17.77 3.16
CA ARG A 322 11.94 -18.48 2.98
C ARG A 322 12.83 -17.77 1.96
N THR A 323 12.24 -17.38 0.83
CA THR A 323 12.90 -16.57 -0.20
C THR A 323 12.43 -15.14 -0.05
N LYS A 324 13.34 -14.24 0.35
CA LYS A 324 13.03 -12.83 0.57
C LYS A 324 12.98 -12.10 -0.77
N ILE A 325 11.98 -11.24 -0.92
CA ILE A 325 11.84 -10.35 -2.08
C ILE A 325 12.80 -9.18 -1.90
N GLN A 326 13.77 -9.07 -2.80
CA GLN A 326 14.75 -7.99 -2.79
C GLN A 326 14.17 -6.72 -3.42
N ASP A 327 14.80 -5.57 -3.18
CA ASP A 327 14.28 -4.28 -3.65
C ASP A 327 14.10 -4.21 -5.16
N TRP A 328 15.06 -4.73 -5.92
CA TRP A 328 15.00 -4.75 -7.39
C TRP A 328 13.97 -5.75 -7.94
N GLN A 329 13.45 -6.65 -7.09
CA GLN A 329 12.40 -7.61 -7.45
C GLN A 329 11.01 -7.11 -7.06
N SER A 330 10.92 -6.11 -6.18
CA SER A 330 9.65 -5.59 -5.71
C SER A 330 8.95 -4.80 -6.80
N ILE A 331 7.70 -5.16 -7.09
CA ILE A 331 6.86 -4.47 -8.08
C ILE A 331 6.53 -3.02 -7.69
N TYR A 332 6.66 -2.69 -6.39
CA TYR A 332 6.36 -1.36 -5.86
C TYR A 332 7.58 -0.44 -5.88
N GLN A 333 8.79 -1.00 -6.00
CA GLN A 333 10.01 -0.20 -6.02
C GLN A 333 10.28 0.33 -7.43
N SER A 334 10.64 1.61 -7.51
CA SER A 334 10.99 2.26 -8.77
C SER A 334 12.41 2.79 -8.69
N THR A 335 13.18 2.63 -9.77
CA THR A 335 14.53 3.19 -9.92
C THR A 335 14.51 4.72 -9.93
N HIS A 336 13.47 5.32 -10.53
CA HIS A 336 13.34 6.77 -10.65
C HIS A 336 12.71 7.42 -9.43
N ILE A 337 11.76 6.73 -8.79
CA ILE A 337 10.98 7.22 -7.65
C ILE A 337 11.10 6.20 -6.50
N PRO A 338 12.27 6.07 -5.87
CA PRO A 338 12.50 5.06 -4.86
C PRO A 338 11.73 5.38 -3.58
N ILE A 339 11.13 4.35 -2.99
CA ILE A 339 10.54 4.44 -1.64
C ILE A 339 11.69 4.37 -0.64
N PRO A 340 11.82 5.36 0.27
CA PRO A 340 12.93 5.41 1.21
C PRO A 340 12.83 4.28 2.24
N LYS A 341 13.99 3.72 2.58
CA LYS A 341 14.14 2.82 3.72
C LYS A 341 14.59 3.59 4.93
N PHE A 342 14.03 3.22 6.07
CA PHE A 342 14.42 3.77 7.36
C PHE A 342 15.04 2.67 8.21
N THR A 343 15.94 3.06 9.11
CA THR A 343 16.51 2.14 10.08
C THR A 343 15.41 1.60 11.01
N PRO A 344 15.33 0.28 11.25
CA PRO A 344 14.41 -0.29 12.22
C PRO A 344 14.58 0.35 13.60
N VAL A 345 13.45 0.71 14.23
CA VAL A 345 13.41 1.33 15.57
C VAL A 345 13.21 0.27 16.66
N ASP A 346 12.58 -0.83 16.28
CA ASP A 346 12.24 -1.97 17.12
C ASP A 346 12.46 -3.28 16.33
N GLU A 347 11.91 -4.40 16.81
CA GLU A 347 11.92 -5.68 16.10
C GLU A 347 11.20 -5.62 14.73
N SER A 348 10.51 -4.50 14.39
CA SER A 348 9.70 -4.34 13.18
C SER A 348 10.56 -3.71 12.10
N VAL A 349 10.43 -4.18 10.85
CA VAL A 349 11.19 -3.61 9.74
C VAL A 349 10.59 -2.27 9.32
N THR A 350 9.27 -2.14 9.39
CA THR A 350 8.48 -1.02 8.87
C THR A 350 7.45 -0.52 9.89
N PHE A 351 6.79 0.59 9.56
CA PHE A 351 5.73 1.16 10.40
C PHE A 351 4.49 0.27 10.51
N ILE A 352 4.19 -0.55 9.49
CA ILE A 352 3.06 -1.49 9.52
C ILE A 352 3.30 -2.58 10.55
N GLY A 353 4.53 -3.09 10.66
CA GLY A 353 4.90 -4.04 11.71
C GLY A 353 4.73 -3.45 13.11
N ARG A 354 5.15 -2.19 13.30
CA ARG A 354 4.97 -1.47 14.57
C ARG A 354 3.50 -1.30 14.93
N LEU A 355 2.68 -0.89 13.97
CA LEU A 355 1.24 -0.75 14.13
C LEU A 355 0.60 -2.09 14.52
N CYS A 356 0.89 -3.16 13.77
CA CYS A 356 0.34 -4.49 14.04
C CYS A 356 0.71 -4.99 15.44
N ARG A 357 1.97 -4.84 15.86
CA ARG A 357 2.41 -5.28 17.18
C ARG A 357 1.84 -4.45 18.31
N GLU A 358 1.67 -3.15 18.11
CA GLU A 358 1.00 -2.31 19.11
C GLU A 358 -0.46 -2.73 19.28
N ILE A 359 -1.18 -3.01 18.17
CA ILE A 359 -2.55 -3.56 18.21
C ILE A 359 -2.57 -4.89 18.97
N LEU A 360 -1.65 -5.80 18.67
CA LEU A 360 -1.56 -7.10 19.37
C LEU A 360 -1.19 -6.94 20.85
N ARG A 361 -0.40 -5.94 21.22
CA ARG A 361 -0.02 -5.66 22.60
C ARG A 361 -1.23 -5.18 23.41
N ILE A 362 -2.02 -4.26 22.88
CA ILE A 362 -3.18 -3.71 23.61
C ILE A 362 -4.37 -4.67 23.62
N THR A 363 -4.43 -5.62 22.70
CA THR A 363 -5.49 -6.64 22.64
C THR A 363 -5.05 -8.01 23.15
N ASP A 364 -3.96 -8.07 23.92
CA ASP A 364 -3.40 -9.32 24.43
C ASP A 364 -4.43 -10.05 25.34
N PRO A 365 -4.82 -11.30 25.01
CA PRO A 365 -5.84 -12.06 25.74
C PRO A 365 -5.44 -12.40 27.19
N LYS A 366 -4.18 -12.20 27.59
CA LYS A 366 -3.73 -12.39 28.97
C LYS A 366 -4.11 -11.25 29.91
N ILE A 367 -4.28 -10.05 29.34
CA ILE A 367 -4.57 -8.82 30.09
C ILE A 367 -5.91 -8.20 29.69
N THR A 368 -6.45 -8.57 28.53
CA THR A 368 -7.74 -8.09 28.03
C THR A 368 -8.74 -9.22 27.82
N CYS A 369 -10.02 -8.87 27.86
CA CYS A 369 -11.13 -9.74 27.52
C CYS A 369 -11.95 -9.09 26.41
N TYR A 370 -12.23 -9.83 25.35
CA TYR A 370 -13.01 -9.37 24.22
C TYR A 370 -14.49 -9.79 24.32
N ILE A 371 -15.39 -8.82 24.22
CA ILE A 371 -16.84 -9.06 24.25
C ILE A 371 -17.42 -8.91 22.84
N ASP A 372 -17.79 -10.04 22.23
CA ASP A 372 -18.29 -10.11 20.84
C ASP A 372 -19.54 -9.27 20.60
N GLN A 373 -20.46 -9.23 21.57
CA GLN A 373 -21.72 -8.47 21.46
C GLN A 373 -21.47 -6.95 21.37
N MET A 374 -20.38 -6.47 21.96
CA MET A 374 -20.02 -5.06 21.99
C MET A 374 -18.88 -4.71 21.00
N ASN A 375 -18.28 -5.70 20.33
CA ASN A 375 -17.07 -5.54 19.52
C ASN A 375 -15.96 -4.74 20.22
N THR A 376 -15.74 -5.01 21.51
CA THR A 376 -14.90 -4.17 22.39
C THR A 376 -14.00 -5.02 23.28
N TRP A 377 -12.77 -4.55 23.49
CA TRP A 377 -11.78 -5.12 24.41
C TRP A 377 -11.79 -4.36 25.73
N TYR A 378 -11.84 -5.09 26.83
CA TYR A 378 -11.79 -4.56 28.19
C TYR A 378 -10.56 -5.07 28.92
N ASP A 379 -9.95 -4.25 29.76
CA ASP A 379 -8.86 -4.69 30.63
C ASP A 379 -9.41 -5.57 31.76
N ILE A 380 -8.81 -6.74 31.99
CA ILE A 380 -9.31 -7.73 32.94
C ILE A 380 -9.26 -7.21 34.38
N LYS A 381 -8.32 -6.32 34.72
CA LYS A 381 -8.11 -5.85 36.10
C LYS A 381 -8.91 -4.61 36.44
N THR A 382 -8.96 -3.67 35.51
CA THR A 382 -9.58 -2.36 35.70
C THR A 382 -11.00 -2.29 35.15
N HIS A 383 -11.40 -3.26 34.31
CA HIS A 383 -12.67 -3.28 33.58
C HIS A 383 -12.91 -2.07 32.68
N GLN A 384 -11.84 -1.30 32.39
CA GLN A 384 -11.91 -0.17 31.49
C GLN A 384 -11.84 -0.63 30.04
N GLU A 385 -12.55 0.09 29.17
CA GLU A 385 -12.46 -0.09 27.73
C GLU A 385 -11.04 0.24 27.25
N VAL A 386 -10.42 -0.70 26.54
CA VAL A 386 -9.09 -0.55 25.96
C VAL A 386 -9.19 -0.07 24.51
N THR A 387 -10.01 -0.75 23.71
CA THR A 387 -10.26 -0.39 22.31
C THR A 387 -11.54 -1.06 21.80
N ASN A 388 -12.08 -0.58 20.68
CA ASN A 388 -13.33 -1.05 20.08
C ASN A 388 -13.23 -1.09 18.54
N SER A 389 -14.34 -1.35 17.85
CA SER A 389 -14.40 -1.40 16.39
C SER A 389 -13.95 -0.10 15.69
N ARG A 390 -14.06 1.08 16.33
CA ARG A 390 -13.65 2.38 15.75
C ARG A 390 -12.15 2.44 15.47
N LEU A 391 -11.35 1.61 16.13
CA LEU A 391 -9.92 1.51 15.85
C LEU A 391 -9.68 1.23 14.36
N PHE A 392 -10.47 0.36 13.74
CA PHE A 392 -10.28 -0.03 12.34
C PHE A 392 -10.72 1.07 11.38
N SER A 393 -11.79 1.82 11.71
CA SER A 393 -12.18 3.02 10.97
C SER A 393 -11.07 4.08 11.01
N GLU A 394 -10.44 4.30 12.17
CA GLU A 394 -9.36 5.29 12.31
C GLU A 394 -8.08 4.85 11.59
N ILE A 395 -7.79 3.54 11.57
CA ILE A 395 -6.71 3.00 10.73
C ILE A 395 -7.03 3.21 9.25
N GLN A 396 -8.29 3.03 8.84
CA GLN A 396 -8.72 3.27 7.47
C GLN A 396 -8.60 4.74 7.09
N ASP A 397 -8.98 5.67 7.96
CA ASP A 397 -8.82 7.11 7.72
C ASP A 397 -7.33 7.50 7.60
N THR A 398 -6.45 6.77 8.31
CA THR A 398 -5.02 7.02 8.32
C THR A 398 -4.29 6.42 7.11
N LEU A 399 -4.55 5.15 6.78
CA LEU A 399 -3.78 4.35 5.82
C LEU A 399 -4.60 3.92 4.60
N GLY A 400 -5.88 4.27 4.54
CA GLY A 400 -6.81 3.79 3.54
C GLY A 400 -7.09 2.28 3.64
N THR A 401 -7.83 1.78 2.65
CA THR A 401 -8.14 0.35 2.49
C THR A 401 -6.87 -0.50 2.32
N PHE A 402 -5.82 0.05 1.71
CA PHE A 402 -4.52 -0.61 1.55
C PHE A 402 -3.85 -0.93 2.89
N GLY A 403 -3.97 -0.05 3.89
CA GLY A 403 -3.43 -0.30 5.23
C GLY A 403 -4.12 -1.46 5.94
N LEU A 404 -5.45 -1.50 5.91
CA LEU A 404 -6.24 -2.58 6.49
C LEU A 404 -5.98 -3.93 5.80
N ASN A 405 -5.95 -3.96 4.47
CA ASN A 405 -5.60 -5.17 3.71
C ASN A 405 -4.16 -5.61 4.02
N GLY A 406 -3.22 -4.67 4.11
CA GLY A 406 -1.84 -4.92 4.50
C GLY A 406 -1.70 -5.53 5.90
N LEU A 407 -2.47 -5.04 6.88
CA LEU A 407 -2.54 -5.59 8.22
C LEU A 407 -3.14 -7.00 8.23
N ASP A 408 -4.21 -7.24 7.48
CA ASP A 408 -4.82 -8.57 7.35
C ASP A 408 -3.82 -9.59 6.77
N ARG A 409 -3.09 -9.20 5.73
CA ARG A 409 -2.05 -10.03 5.12
C ARG A 409 -0.90 -10.32 6.09
N LEU A 410 -0.46 -9.33 6.86
CA LEU A 410 0.57 -9.53 7.90
C LEU A 410 0.08 -10.49 8.99
N LEU A 411 -1.16 -10.32 9.47
CA LEU A 411 -1.77 -11.22 10.44
C LEU A 411 -1.87 -12.66 9.89
N CYS A 412 -2.15 -12.84 8.60
CA CYS A 412 -2.12 -14.17 7.97
C CYS A 412 -0.74 -14.83 8.12
N PHE A 413 0.35 -14.12 7.81
CA PHE A 413 1.71 -14.65 7.96
C PHE A 413 2.08 -14.94 9.41
N MET A 414 1.62 -14.10 10.35
CA MET A 414 1.81 -14.33 11.78
C MET A 414 1.04 -15.58 12.26
N ILE A 415 -0.18 -15.81 11.78
CA ILE A 415 -0.95 -17.03 12.03
C ILE A 415 -0.22 -18.25 11.47
N VAL A 416 0.28 -18.19 10.22
CA VAL A 416 1.07 -19.28 9.63
C VAL A 416 2.26 -19.64 10.52
N LYS A 417 3.01 -18.64 10.98
CA LYS A 417 4.18 -18.85 11.86
C LYS A 417 3.79 -19.46 13.20
N GLU A 418 2.74 -18.96 13.84
CA GLU A 418 2.26 -19.51 15.12
C GLU A 418 1.72 -20.93 14.96
N LEU A 419 1.01 -21.25 13.87
CA LEU A 419 0.55 -22.61 13.58
C LEU A 419 1.74 -23.56 13.30
N GLN A 420 2.78 -23.11 12.62
CA GLN A 420 4.01 -23.90 12.42
C GLN A 420 4.73 -24.15 13.75
N ASN A 421 4.86 -23.13 14.60
CA ASN A 421 5.41 -23.26 15.95
C ASN A 421 4.59 -24.25 16.78
N PHE A 422 3.26 -24.17 16.68
CA PHE A 422 2.35 -25.08 17.33
C PHE A 422 2.58 -26.52 16.87
N LEU A 423 2.74 -26.77 15.56
CA LEU A 423 3.04 -28.12 15.04
C LEU A 423 4.37 -28.65 15.57
N SER A 424 5.42 -27.82 15.59
CA SER A 424 6.71 -28.21 16.16
C SER A 424 6.61 -28.54 17.65
N MET A 425 5.84 -27.73 18.40
CA MET A 425 5.54 -27.98 19.81
C MET A 425 4.75 -29.28 19.99
N PHE A 426 3.72 -29.53 19.19
CA PHE A 426 2.93 -30.76 19.22
C PHE A 426 3.81 -31.97 18.98
N GLN A 427 4.68 -31.92 17.97
CA GLN A 427 5.60 -33.01 17.66
C GLN A 427 6.58 -33.27 18.82
N LYS A 428 7.19 -32.22 19.37
CA LYS A 428 8.21 -32.35 20.42
C LYS A 428 7.63 -32.75 21.79
N ASN A 429 6.52 -32.12 22.20
CA ASN A 429 5.99 -32.28 23.56
C ASN A 429 4.95 -33.40 23.69
N ILE A 430 4.36 -33.84 22.57
CA ILE A 430 3.30 -34.86 22.59
C ILE A 430 3.74 -36.11 21.85
N LEU A 431 4.24 -35.97 20.61
CA LEU A 431 4.62 -37.14 19.81
C LEU A 431 5.99 -37.72 20.19
N CYS A 432 6.91 -36.97 20.79
CA CYS A 432 8.18 -37.52 21.27
C CYS A 432 8.14 -37.98 22.74
N ASP A 433 7.12 -37.59 23.51
CA ASP A 433 6.99 -37.99 24.92
C ASP A 433 6.19 -39.30 25.04
N LYS A 434 6.88 -40.38 25.36
CA LYS A 434 6.29 -41.72 25.51
C LYS A 434 5.22 -41.77 26.60
N THR A 435 5.40 -41.02 27.70
CA THR A 435 4.43 -41.02 28.81
C THR A 435 3.09 -40.39 28.41
N VAL A 436 3.17 -39.33 27.59
CA VAL A 436 1.99 -38.66 27.05
C VAL A 436 1.31 -39.55 26.02
N GLN A 437 2.08 -40.19 25.13
CA GLN A 437 1.53 -41.14 24.16
C GLN A 437 0.80 -42.32 24.84
N ASP A 438 1.41 -42.94 25.85
CA ASP A 438 0.79 -44.05 26.58
C ASP A 438 -0.50 -43.60 27.28
N THR A 439 -0.52 -42.38 27.82
CA THR A 439 -1.71 -41.77 28.43
C THR A 439 -2.81 -41.52 27.39
N LEU A 440 -2.47 -40.99 26.21
CA LEU A 440 -3.43 -40.75 25.12
C LEU A 440 -3.98 -42.05 24.54
N LYS A 441 -3.14 -43.09 24.44
CA LYS A 441 -3.55 -44.43 24.00
C LYS A 441 -4.51 -45.08 25.01
N ALA A 442 -4.19 -44.99 26.31
CA ALA A 442 -5.07 -45.46 27.37
C ALA A 442 -6.42 -44.71 27.37
N LEU A 443 -6.40 -43.39 27.18
CA LEU A 443 -7.61 -42.58 27.07
C LEU A 443 -8.45 -42.99 25.85
N MET A 444 -7.84 -43.14 24.67
CA MET A 444 -8.53 -43.58 23.46
C MET A 444 -9.20 -44.94 23.62
N ASN A 445 -8.54 -45.88 24.32
CA ASN A 445 -9.13 -47.18 24.61
C ASN A 445 -10.31 -47.08 25.58
N ALA A 446 -10.22 -46.22 26.60
CA ALA A 446 -11.30 -46.02 27.58
C ALA A 446 -12.52 -45.28 27.01
N VAL A 447 -12.30 -44.45 25.99
CA VAL A 447 -13.32 -43.60 25.35
C VAL A 447 -13.96 -44.30 24.15
N SER A 448 -13.37 -45.39 23.66
CA SER A 448 -13.93 -46.22 22.59
C SER A 448 -14.98 -47.20 23.15
N PRO A 449 -16.19 -47.30 22.56
CA PRO A 449 -16.67 -46.60 21.37
C PRO A 449 -17.17 -45.17 21.64
N LEU A 450 -16.92 -44.23 20.71
CA LEU A 450 -17.28 -42.80 20.83
C LEU A 450 -18.78 -42.52 21.02
N LYS A 451 -19.65 -43.45 20.62
CA LYS A 451 -21.11 -43.34 20.81
C LYS A 451 -21.57 -43.85 22.18
N GLY A 452 -20.74 -44.55 22.94
CA GLY A 452 -21.08 -45.09 24.26
C GLY A 452 -20.96 -44.07 25.39
N ILE A 453 -21.45 -44.44 26.57
CA ILE A 453 -21.32 -43.65 27.82
C ILE A 453 -20.14 -44.20 28.63
N ILE A 454 -19.35 -43.30 29.21
CA ILE A 454 -18.21 -43.67 30.05
C ILE A 454 -18.62 -43.66 31.53
N ALA A 455 -18.53 -44.82 32.18
CA ALA A 455 -18.70 -44.93 33.62
C ALA A 455 -17.56 -44.22 34.36
N ASN A 456 -17.87 -43.39 35.36
CA ASN A 456 -16.91 -42.57 36.11
C ASN A 456 -16.03 -41.65 35.22
N SER A 457 -16.65 -41.03 34.20
CA SER A 457 -16.05 -40.08 33.26
C SER A 457 -15.16 -39.03 33.95
N ASN A 458 -15.61 -38.44 35.07
CA ASN A 458 -14.83 -37.46 35.82
C ASN A 458 -13.45 -38.00 36.24
N LYS A 459 -13.38 -39.23 36.75
CA LYS A 459 -12.11 -39.85 37.17
C LYS A 459 -11.21 -40.14 35.97
N VAL A 460 -11.77 -40.62 34.87
CA VAL A 460 -11.03 -40.93 33.64
C VAL A 460 -10.40 -39.67 33.06
N TYR A 461 -11.19 -38.61 32.88
CA TYR A 461 -10.73 -37.36 32.30
C TYR A 461 -9.78 -36.60 33.23
N SER A 462 -10.10 -36.47 34.53
CA SER A 462 -9.20 -35.81 35.49
C SER A 462 -7.84 -36.50 35.61
N ALA A 463 -7.79 -37.84 35.53
CA ALA A 463 -6.53 -38.58 35.52
C ALA A 463 -5.69 -38.29 34.28
N ALA A 464 -6.31 -38.19 33.10
CA ALA A 464 -5.62 -37.83 31.86
C ALA A 464 -5.13 -36.37 31.86
N ILE A 465 -5.95 -35.43 32.36
CA ILE A 465 -5.59 -34.01 32.50
C ILE A 465 -4.38 -33.85 33.44
N ALA A 466 -4.42 -34.49 34.61
CA ALA A 466 -3.33 -34.41 35.59
C ALA A 466 -1.97 -34.86 35.01
N LYS A 467 -1.98 -35.90 34.17
CA LYS A 467 -0.77 -36.42 33.49
C LYS A 467 -0.27 -35.53 32.35
N THR A 468 -1.10 -34.64 31.82
CA THR A 468 -0.81 -33.79 30.65
C THR A 468 -0.70 -32.30 30.98
N GLN A 469 -0.89 -31.93 32.25
CA GLN A 469 -0.97 -30.55 32.73
C GLN A 469 0.21 -29.66 32.29
N LYS A 470 1.43 -30.22 32.18
CA LYS A 470 2.64 -29.48 31.80
C LYS A 470 2.59 -28.90 30.38
N ILE A 471 1.74 -29.45 29.52
CA ILE A 471 1.64 -29.07 28.10
C ILE A 471 0.73 -27.83 27.93
N TRP A 472 -0.27 -27.67 28.81
CA TRP A 472 -1.40 -26.78 28.57
C TRP A 472 -1.08 -25.29 28.60
N THR A 473 -0.08 -24.84 29.34
CA THR A 473 0.26 -23.41 29.40
C THR A 473 0.76 -22.89 28.04
N ALA A 474 1.74 -23.56 27.44
CA ALA A 474 2.27 -23.17 26.13
C ALA A 474 1.23 -23.39 25.01
N TYR A 475 0.42 -24.43 25.15
CA TYR A 475 -0.66 -24.74 24.21
C TYR A 475 -1.76 -23.67 24.21
N LEU A 476 -2.18 -23.24 25.41
CA LEU A 476 -3.13 -22.16 25.61
C LEU A 476 -2.62 -20.85 25.02
N ASP A 477 -1.37 -20.48 25.32
CA ASP A 477 -0.75 -19.26 24.79
C ASP A 477 -0.76 -19.22 23.25
N SER A 478 -0.43 -20.34 22.59
CA SER A 478 -0.43 -20.42 21.13
C SER A 478 -1.84 -20.31 20.55
N ILE A 479 -2.82 -21.01 21.14
CA ILE A 479 -4.21 -20.97 20.68
C ILE A 479 -4.84 -19.60 20.88
N MET A 480 -4.66 -18.98 22.05
CA MET A 480 -5.19 -17.65 22.31
C MET A 480 -4.59 -16.60 21.38
N LYS A 481 -3.29 -16.68 21.04
CA LYS A 481 -2.67 -15.81 20.03
C LYS A 481 -3.31 -15.96 18.65
N VAL A 482 -3.52 -17.21 18.19
CA VAL A 482 -4.20 -17.46 16.92
C VAL A 482 -5.63 -16.90 16.94
N GLY A 483 -6.35 -17.10 18.04
CA GLY A 483 -7.69 -16.57 18.23
C GLY A 483 -7.74 -15.04 18.22
N GLN A 484 -6.84 -14.39 18.96
CA GLN A 484 -6.69 -12.94 18.98
C GLN A 484 -6.49 -12.38 17.56
N MET A 485 -5.55 -12.95 16.81
CA MET A 485 -5.31 -12.55 15.42
C MET A 485 -6.56 -12.75 14.55
N GLN A 486 -7.31 -13.83 14.74
CA GLN A 486 -8.55 -14.08 14.00
C GLN A 486 -9.68 -13.12 14.36
N ILE A 487 -9.79 -12.66 15.61
CA ILE A 487 -10.74 -11.60 15.98
C ILE A 487 -10.37 -10.32 15.22
N LEU A 488 -9.09 -9.93 15.23
CA LEU A 488 -8.62 -8.75 14.52
C LEU A 488 -8.91 -8.84 13.02
N ARG A 489 -8.61 -9.98 12.37
CA ARG A 489 -8.93 -10.21 10.95
C ARG A 489 -10.43 -10.07 10.65
N ARG A 490 -11.30 -10.58 11.55
CA ARG A 490 -12.75 -10.42 11.41
C ARG A 490 -13.17 -8.95 11.50
N GLN A 491 -12.62 -8.18 12.43
CA GLN A 491 -12.94 -6.76 12.55
C GLN A 491 -12.44 -5.95 11.34
N ILE A 492 -11.24 -6.24 10.84
CA ILE A 492 -10.72 -5.66 9.60
C ILE A 492 -11.66 -5.97 8.42
N THR A 493 -12.08 -7.23 8.29
CA THR A 493 -13.00 -7.65 7.22
C THR A 493 -14.35 -6.93 7.30
N ASN A 494 -14.89 -6.78 8.51
CA ASN A 494 -16.14 -6.06 8.74
C ASN A 494 -16.03 -4.58 8.32
N GLU A 495 -14.93 -3.91 8.69
CA GLU A 495 -14.70 -2.51 8.34
C GLU A 495 -14.54 -2.31 6.82
N LEU A 496 -13.72 -3.17 6.17
CA LEU A 496 -13.54 -3.15 4.72
C LEU A 496 -14.88 -3.37 3.98
N ASN A 497 -15.71 -4.31 4.47
CA ASN A 497 -17.02 -4.57 3.90
C ASN A 497 -17.97 -3.38 4.07
N TYR A 498 -17.98 -2.79 5.27
CA TYR A 498 -18.79 -1.62 5.59
C TYR A 498 -18.43 -0.43 4.70
N SER A 499 -17.14 -0.07 4.60
CA SER A 499 -16.69 1.01 3.73
C SER A 499 -16.95 0.71 2.25
N CYS A 500 -16.65 -0.50 1.76
CA CYS A 500 -16.89 -0.85 0.35
C CYS A 500 -18.37 -0.70 -0.04
N ARG A 501 -19.29 -1.11 0.85
CA ARG A 501 -20.74 -0.95 0.65
C ARG A 501 -21.21 0.50 0.76
N PHE A 502 -20.50 1.35 1.48
CA PHE A 502 -20.86 2.77 1.60
C PHE A 502 -20.31 3.57 0.41
N ASP A 503 -19.00 3.47 0.17
CA ASP A 503 -18.25 4.27 -0.81
C ASP A 503 -18.38 3.76 -2.25
N SER A 504 -18.58 2.44 -2.44
CA SER A 504 -18.51 1.79 -3.75
C SER A 504 -19.60 0.71 -3.95
N LYS A 505 -20.86 1.10 -3.73
CA LYS A 505 -22.05 0.24 -3.82
C LYS A 505 -22.12 -0.64 -5.07
N HIS A 506 -21.83 -0.08 -6.24
CA HIS A 506 -21.90 -0.82 -7.51
C HIS A 506 -20.80 -1.88 -7.60
N LEU A 507 -19.58 -1.58 -7.14
CA LEU A 507 -18.48 -2.54 -7.10
C LEU A 507 -18.79 -3.68 -6.13
N ALA A 508 -19.28 -3.37 -4.92
CA ALA A 508 -19.67 -4.38 -3.95
C ALA A 508 -20.74 -5.33 -4.50
N ALA A 509 -21.79 -4.79 -5.12
CA ALA A 509 -22.84 -5.60 -5.74
C ALA A 509 -22.33 -6.45 -6.90
N ALA A 510 -21.47 -5.90 -7.75
CA ALA A 510 -20.86 -6.64 -8.86
C ALA A 510 -19.99 -7.80 -8.37
N LEU A 511 -19.14 -7.56 -7.37
CA LEU A 511 -18.28 -8.59 -6.77
C LEU A 511 -19.09 -9.69 -6.06
N GLU A 512 -20.13 -9.33 -5.31
CA GLU A 512 -21.01 -10.31 -4.67
C GLU A 512 -21.74 -11.18 -5.69
N ASN A 513 -22.27 -10.58 -6.76
CA ASN A 513 -22.97 -11.30 -7.82
C ASN A 513 -22.01 -12.21 -8.59
N LEU A 514 -20.81 -11.72 -8.92
CA LEU A 514 -19.78 -12.50 -9.59
C LEU A 514 -19.34 -13.70 -8.74
N ASN A 515 -19.10 -13.49 -7.44
CA ASN A 515 -18.74 -14.57 -6.53
C ASN A 515 -19.85 -15.63 -6.43
N LYS A 516 -21.11 -15.21 -6.31
CA LYS A 516 -22.26 -16.15 -6.29
C LYS A 516 -22.41 -16.92 -7.60
N ALA A 517 -22.25 -16.25 -8.74
CA ALA A 517 -22.33 -16.90 -10.05
C ALA A 517 -21.24 -17.96 -10.22
N ILE A 518 -19.99 -17.62 -9.88
CA ILE A 518 -18.87 -18.57 -9.96
C ILE A 518 -19.08 -19.77 -9.04
N LEU A 519 -19.53 -19.55 -7.79
CA LEU A 519 -19.82 -20.65 -6.87
C LEU A 519 -20.96 -21.54 -7.39
N ALA A 520 -22.01 -20.96 -7.98
CA ALA A 520 -23.10 -21.70 -8.60
C ALA A 520 -22.62 -22.54 -9.81
N ASP A 521 -21.76 -21.98 -10.65
CA ASP A 521 -21.17 -22.70 -11.79
C ASP A 521 -20.29 -23.87 -11.32
N ILE A 522 -19.50 -23.67 -10.25
CA ILE A 522 -18.69 -24.73 -9.63
C ILE A 522 -19.58 -25.84 -9.07
N GLU A 523 -20.63 -25.49 -8.33
CA GLU A 523 -21.60 -26.45 -7.79
C GLU A 523 -22.30 -27.23 -8.91
N ALA A 524 -22.69 -26.54 -9.99
CA ALA A 524 -23.30 -27.16 -11.16
C ALA A 524 -22.35 -28.13 -11.86
N HIS A 525 -21.05 -27.81 -11.95
CA HIS A 525 -20.04 -28.72 -12.48
C HIS A 525 -19.89 -29.99 -11.64
N TYR A 526 -19.90 -29.88 -10.31
CA TYR A 526 -19.85 -31.06 -9.43
C TYR A 526 -21.08 -31.96 -9.56
N GLN A 527 -22.23 -31.40 -9.93
CA GLN A 527 -23.44 -32.18 -10.25
C GLN A 527 -23.41 -32.74 -11.68
N ASN A 528 -22.86 -31.99 -12.64
CA ASN A 528 -22.75 -32.39 -14.04
C ASN A 528 -21.35 -32.02 -14.60
N PRO A 529 -20.43 -32.98 -14.71
CA PRO A 529 -19.06 -32.74 -15.17
C PRO A 529 -18.91 -32.20 -16.61
N SER A 530 -19.99 -32.14 -17.40
CA SER A 530 -19.98 -31.54 -18.74
C SER A 530 -20.03 -30.00 -18.74
N LEU A 531 -20.36 -29.38 -17.61
CA LEU A 531 -20.40 -27.93 -17.46
C LEU A 531 -18.99 -27.34 -17.25
N PRO A 532 -18.76 -26.04 -17.53
CA PRO A 532 -17.43 -25.45 -17.42
C PRO A 532 -16.97 -25.32 -15.97
N TYR A 533 -15.69 -25.61 -15.74
CA TYR A 533 -15.00 -25.39 -14.46
C TYR A 533 -13.70 -24.61 -14.73
N PRO A 534 -13.33 -23.60 -13.91
CA PRO A 534 -12.06 -22.90 -14.07
C PRO A 534 -10.89 -23.89 -13.93
N LYS A 535 -10.18 -24.15 -15.03
CA LYS A 535 -8.98 -25.02 -15.02
C LYS A 535 -7.90 -24.45 -14.09
N GLU A 536 -6.98 -25.29 -13.62
CA GLU A 536 -5.90 -24.87 -12.71
C GLU A 536 -5.02 -23.74 -13.28
N ASP A 537 -4.87 -23.68 -14.61
CA ASP A 537 -4.12 -22.62 -15.31
C ASP A 537 -4.88 -21.29 -15.40
N ASN A 538 -6.14 -21.23 -14.96
CA ASN A 538 -6.97 -20.03 -15.02
C ASN A 538 -6.74 -19.15 -13.79
N THR A 539 -6.27 -17.91 -14.01
CA THR A 539 -5.98 -16.94 -12.95
C THR A 539 -7.24 -16.31 -12.34
N LEU A 540 -8.42 -16.55 -12.91
CA LEU A 540 -9.69 -15.92 -12.51
C LEU A 540 -9.96 -16.02 -11.00
N LEU A 541 -9.84 -17.23 -10.42
CA LEU A 541 -10.10 -17.43 -8.98
C LEU A 541 -9.09 -16.68 -8.12
N TYR A 542 -7.83 -16.61 -8.55
CA TYR A 542 -6.78 -15.90 -7.84
C TYR A 542 -7.02 -14.39 -7.85
N GLU A 543 -7.32 -13.83 -9.01
CA GLU A 543 -7.57 -12.40 -9.18
C GLU A 543 -8.83 -11.95 -8.43
N ILE A 544 -9.94 -12.70 -8.57
CA ILE A 544 -11.20 -12.38 -7.87
C ILE A 544 -11.02 -12.48 -6.36
N THR A 545 -10.26 -13.46 -5.86
CA THR A 545 -9.99 -13.57 -4.42
C THR A 545 -9.33 -12.30 -3.89
N ALA A 546 -8.36 -11.72 -4.61
CA ALA A 546 -7.72 -10.48 -4.18
C ALA A 546 -8.72 -9.31 -4.09
N TYR A 547 -9.66 -9.19 -5.03
CA TYR A 547 -10.72 -8.18 -4.98
C TYR A 547 -11.73 -8.43 -3.85
N LEU A 548 -12.12 -9.69 -3.62
CA LEU A 548 -13.03 -10.08 -2.54
C LEU A 548 -12.39 -9.84 -1.16
N GLU A 549 -11.11 -10.13 -1.00
CA GLU A 549 -10.35 -9.84 0.21
C GLU A 549 -10.26 -8.33 0.46
N ALA A 550 -9.94 -7.53 -0.57
CA ALA A 550 -9.88 -6.07 -0.48
C ALA A 550 -11.25 -5.43 -0.17
N ALA A 551 -12.34 -6.02 -0.64
CA ALA A 551 -13.71 -5.58 -0.37
C ALA A 551 -14.30 -6.11 0.94
N GLY A 552 -13.56 -6.94 1.70
CA GLY A 552 -14.09 -7.57 2.91
C GLY A 552 -15.21 -8.60 2.65
N ILE A 553 -15.31 -9.15 1.44
CA ILE A 553 -16.30 -10.16 1.03
C ILE A 553 -15.66 -11.56 1.15
N HIS A 554 -15.21 -11.91 2.35
CA HIS A 554 -14.66 -13.24 2.64
C HIS A 554 -14.86 -13.61 4.11
N ASN A 555 -14.58 -14.87 4.48
CA ASN A 555 -14.61 -15.32 5.87
C ASN A 555 -13.19 -15.72 6.33
N PRO A 556 -12.53 -14.91 7.18
CA PRO A 556 -11.19 -15.20 7.71
C PRO A 556 -11.06 -16.57 8.39
N LEU A 557 -12.13 -17.05 9.04
CA LEU A 557 -12.13 -18.33 9.76
C LEU A 557 -12.11 -19.55 8.84
N ASN A 558 -12.49 -19.38 7.57
CA ASN A 558 -12.51 -20.46 6.59
C ASN A 558 -11.17 -20.62 5.86
N LYS A 559 -10.21 -19.71 6.05
CA LYS A 559 -8.91 -19.72 5.37
C LYS A 559 -8.04 -20.89 5.86
N ILE A 560 -7.44 -21.60 4.90
CA ILE A 560 -6.41 -22.61 5.17
C ILE A 560 -5.05 -21.92 5.06
N TYR A 561 -4.27 -21.94 6.14
CA TYR A 561 -2.98 -21.28 6.27
C TYR A 561 -1.81 -22.23 6.06
N ILE A 562 -1.96 -23.50 6.46
CA ILE A 562 -0.89 -24.48 6.42
C ILE A 562 -1.38 -25.81 5.85
N THR A 563 -0.50 -26.49 5.12
CA THR A 563 -0.70 -27.88 4.71
C THR A 563 -0.18 -28.80 5.81
N THR A 564 -1.06 -29.63 6.38
CA THR A 564 -0.72 -30.52 7.50
C THR A 564 -0.58 -31.97 7.06
N LYS A 565 0.36 -32.71 7.67
CA LYS A 565 0.38 -34.18 7.60
C LYS A 565 -0.61 -34.78 8.61
N CYS A 566 -0.97 -36.05 8.43
CA CYS A 566 -1.73 -36.81 9.41
C CYS A 566 -1.01 -36.80 10.76
N LEU A 567 -1.64 -36.22 11.79
CA LEU A 567 -1.13 -36.21 13.16
C LEU A 567 -1.93 -37.20 14.02
N PRO A 568 -1.28 -38.21 14.61
CA PRO A 568 -1.93 -39.11 15.56
C PRO A 568 -2.43 -38.37 16.79
N TYR A 569 -3.55 -38.83 17.36
CA TYR A 569 -4.14 -38.33 18.61
C TYR A 569 -4.55 -36.85 18.61
N PHE A 570 -4.46 -36.14 17.49
CA PHE A 570 -4.75 -34.70 17.43
C PHE A 570 -6.15 -34.32 17.92
N PRO A 571 -7.26 -35.01 17.55
CA PRO A 571 -8.59 -34.70 18.08
C PRO A 571 -8.66 -34.92 19.59
N THR A 572 -8.06 -36.00 20.07
CA THR A 572 -8.03 -36.37 21.48
C THR A 572 -7.28 -35.36 22.34
N VAL A 573 -6.14 -34.85 21.84
CA VAL A 573 -5.36 -33.81 22.52
C VAL A 573 -6.15 -32.50 22.59
N ASN A 574 -6.72 -32.04 21.48
CA ASN A 574 -7.52 -30.81 21.47
C ASN A 574 -8.75 -30.93 22.38
N PHE A 575 -9.39 -32.10 22.41
CA PHE A 575 -10.49 -32.39 23.33
C PHE A 575 -10.02 -32.32 24.79
N LEU A 576 -8.93 -33.01 25.13
CA LEU A 576 -8.36 -33.03 26.48
C LEU A 576 -7.92 -31.64 26.94
N PHE A 577 -7.35 -30.86 26.02
CA PHE A 577 -6.98 -29.47 26.24
C PHE A 577 -8.21 -28.61 26.56
N LEU A 578 -9.28 -28.70 25.76
CA LEU A 578 -10.49 -27.90 25.97
C LEU A 578 -11.12 -28.18 27.34
N ILE A 579 -11.30 -29.46 27.70
CA ILE A 579 -11.89 -29.83 28.99
C ILE A 579 -11.00 -29.43 30.18
N SER A 580 -9.69 -29.32 29.99
CA SER A 580 -8.78 -28.84 31.04
C SER A 580 -8.92 -27.33 31.33
N GLN A 581 -9.54 -26.56 30.43
CA GLN A 581 -9.78 -25.13 30.64
C GLN A 581 -11.13 -24.82 31.29
N PHE A 582 -12.14 -25.71 31.18
CA PHE A 582 -13.48 -25.45 31.75
C PHE A 582 -13.50 -25.13 33.25
N PRO A 583 -12.70 -25.77 34.13
CA PRO A 583 -12.70 -25.42 35.56
C PRO A 583 -12.28 -23.97 35.87
N LYS A 584 -11.62 -23.30 34.91
CA LYS A 584 -11.15 -21.91 35.01
C LYS A 584 -12.15 -20.91 34.43
N LEU A 585 -13.24 -21.39 33.83
CA LEU A 585 -14.27 -20.58 33.18
C LEU A 585 -15.55 -20.59 34.00
N GLN A 586 -16.36 -19.55 33.84
CA GLN A 586 -17.68 -19.44 34.44
C GLN A 586 -18.64 -18.78 33.45
N TYR A 587 -19.88 -19.23 33.44
CA TYR A 587 -20.92 -18.63 32.61
C TYR A 587 -21.57 -17.45 33.33
N ASN A 588 -21.75 -16.34 32.61
CA ASN A 588 -22.49 -15.17 33.06
C ASN A 588 -23.57 -14.85 32.02
N ARG A 589 -24.82 -14.70 32.46
CA ARG A 589 -25.98 -14.46 31.58
C ARG A 589 -25.85 -13.21 30.71
N ASN A 590 -25.17 -12.16 31.20
CA ASN A 590 -25.02 -10.89 30.49
C ASN A 590 -23.78 -10.85 29.59
N LEU A 591 -22.70 -11.51 30.00
CA LEU A 591 -21.38 -11.39 29.35
C LEU A 591 -20.98 -12.65 28.57
N GLY A 592 -21.72 -13.74 28.70
CA GLY A 592 -21.34 -15.07 28.19
C GLY A 592 -20.32 -15.75 29.10
N VAL A 593 -19.47 -16.59 28.51
CA VAL A 593 -18.42 -17.30 29.26
C VAL A 593 -17.26 -16.36 29.56
N VAL A 594 -16.91 -16.23 30.83
CA VAL A 594 -15.83 -15.37 31.31
C VAL A 594 -14.84 -16.15 32.17
N CYS A 595 -13.65 -15.61 32.34
CA CYS A 595 -12.66 -16.18 33.23
C CYS A 595 -13.13 -16.12 34.69
N LYS A 596 -12.90 -17.21 35.45
CA LYS A 596 -13.29 -17.30 36.86
C LYS A 596 -12.37 -16.51 37.77
N ARG A 597 -11.05 -16.48 37.47
CA ARG A 597 -10.06 -15.70 38.22
C ARG A 597 -9.16 -14.93 37.24
N PRO A 598 -8.89 -13.64 37.47
CA PRO A 598 -7.95 -12.87 36.65
C PRO A 598 -6.56 -13.51 36.48
N ALA A 599 -6.12 -14.30 37.48
CA ALA A 599 -4.83 -14.99 37.45
C ALA A 599 -4.75 -16.12 36.42
N ASP A 600 -5.88 -16.66 35.95
CA ASP A 600 -5.91 -17.77 35.00
C ASP A 600 -5.61 -17.31 33.56
N GLN A 601 -5.72 -16.01 33.26
CA GLN A 601 -5.32 -15.38 31.98
C GLN A 601 -5.95 -16.04 30.73
N ILE A 602 -7.24 -16.37 30.79
CA ILE A 602 -7.98 -16.97 29.67
C ILE A 602 -9.07 -16.01 29.21
N ASP A 603 -9.10 -15.77 27.91
CA ASP A 603 -10.22 -15.14 27.24
C ASP A 603 -10.97 -16.17 26.38
N TRP A 604 -12.29 -16.24 26.54
CA TRP A 604 -13.15 -17.26 25.94
C TRP A 604 -13.12 -17.22 24.43
N LEU A 605 -13.35 -16.04 23.83
CA LEU A 605 -13.47 -15.96 22.38
C LEU A 605 -12.16 -16.24 21.64
N PRO A 606 -10.99 -15.70 22.07
CA PRO A 606 -9.70 -16.12 21.52
C PRO A 606 -9.45 -17.62 21.66
N LEU A 607 -9.81 -18.24 22.79
CA LEU A 607 -9.69 -19.70 22.95
C LEU A 607 -10.52 -20.45 21.90
N VAL A 608 -11.79 -20.07 21.74
CA VAL A 608 -12.72 -20.68 20.78
C VAL A 608 -12.20 -20.51 19.36
N LEU A 609 -12.00 -19.27 18.89
CA LEU A 609 -11.59 -18.99 17.51
C LEU A 609 -10.20 -19.56 17.18
N GLY A 610 -9.30 -19.63 18.15
CA GLY A 610 -8.01 -20.30 18.01
C GLY A 610 -8.17 -21.79 17.74
N LEU A 611 -9.00 -22.49 18.54
CA LEU A 611 -9.31 -23.91 18.34
C LEU A 611 -10.02 -24.18 17.01
N LEU A 612 -11.01 -23.35 16.66
CA LEU A 612 -11.71 -23.45 15.37
C LEU A 612 -10.72 -23.34 14.21
N THR A 613 -9.86 -22.32 14.25
CA THR A 613 -8.85 -22.09 13.22
C THR A 613 -7.91 -23.28 13.12
N LEU A 614 -7.45 -23.79 14.25
CA LEU A 614 -6.54 -24.92 14.31
C LEU A 614 -7.18 -26.21 13.72
N LEU A 615 -8.40 -26.55 14.14
CA LEU A 615 -9.13 -27.73 13.63
C LEU A 615 -9.39 -27.62 12.12
N LYS A 616 -9.69 -26.41 11.63
CA LYS A 616 -9.94 -26.15 10.21
C LYS A 616 -8.74 -26.42 9.31
N GLN A 617 -7.51 -26.38 9.84
CA GLN A 617 -6.29 -26.68 9.08
C GLN A 617 -6.14 -28.16 8.73
N PHE A 618 -6.87 -29.04 9.42
CA PHE A 618 -6.82 -30.49 9.24
C PHE A 618 -8.03 -31.00 8.47
N HIS A 619 -7.94 -32.24 8.00
CA HIS A 619 -9.03 -32.91 7.31
C HIS A 619 -10.31 -32.97 8.18
N SER A 620 -11.49 -32.82 7.57
CA SER A 620 -12.81 -32.77 8.26
C SER A 620 -13.04 -33.89 9.30
N ARG A 621 -12.62 -35.13 8.99
CA ARG A 621 -12.60 -36.27 9.93
C ARG A 621 -12.03 -35.97 11.32
N TYR A 622 -10.99 -35.14 11.42
CA TYR A 622 -10.42 -34.74 12.72
C TYR A 622 -11.41 -33.93 13.54
N THR A 623 -12.13 -33.03 12.88
CA THR A 623 -13.20 -32.23 13.47
C THR A 623 -14.36 -33.12 13.90
N GLU A 624 -14.81 -34.05 13.05
CA GLU A 624 -15.88 -35.00 13.38
C GLU A 624 -15.53 -35.83 14.63
N GLN A 625 -14.29 -36.35 14.69
CA GLN A 625 -13.82 -37.09 15.86
C GLN A 625 -13.76 -36.22 17.12
N PHE A 626 -13.30 -34.97 17.00
CA PHE A 626 -13.27 -34.02 18.11
C PHE A 626 -14.68 -33.69 18.64
N LEU A 627 -15.64 -33.43 17.75
CA LEU A 627 -17.04 -33.18 18.12
C LEU A 627 -17.69 -34.40 18.77
N ALA A 628 -17.39 -35.61 18.28
CA ALA A 628 -17.87 -36.85 18.89
C ALA A 628 -17.35 -37.04 20.32
N LEU A 629 -16.07 -36.69 20.58
CA LEU A 629 -15.47 -36.74 21.92
C LEU A 629 -16.14 -35.75 22.89
N ILE A 630 -16.42 -34.51 22.44
CA ILE A 630 -17.15 -33.53 23.24
C ILE A 630 -18.58 -34.02 23.53
N GLY A 631 -19.27 -34.57 22.52
CA GLY A 631 -20.61 -35.09 22.71
C GLY A 631 -20.67 -36.28 23.67
N GLN A 632 -19.64 -37.13 23.67
CA GLN A 632 -19.49 -38.21 24.66
C GLN A 632 -19.22 -37.68 26.07
N PHE A 633 -18.39 -36.63 26.21
CA PHE A 633 -18.15 -35.96 27.49
C PHE A 633 -19.46 -35.43 28.08
N ILE A 634 -20.24 -34.67 27.31
CA ILE A 634 -21.53 -34.12 27.74
C ILE A 634 -22.47 -35.24 28.19
N ARG A 635 -22.69 -36.26 27.35
CA ARG A 635 -23.60 -37.38 27.68
C ARG A 635 -23.14 -38.15 28.93
N SER A 636 -21.84 -38.43 29.05
CA SER A 636 -21.32 -39.23 30.16
C SER A 636 -21.32 -38.50 31.49
N THR A 637 -21.09 -37.18 31.47
CA THR A 637 -21.13 -36.34 32.68
C THR A 637 -22.56 -36.06 33.12
N MET A 638 -23.49 -35.85 32.18
CA MET A 638 -24.92 -35.70 32.47
C MET A 638 -25.53 -36.96 33.09
N GLU A 639 -25.18 -38.15 32.60
CA GLU A 639 -25.63 -39.43 33.15
C GLU A 639 -25.16 -39.68 34.59
N GLN A 640 -24.05 -39.05 35.01
CA GLN A 640 -23.60 -39.14 36.41
C GLN A 640 -24.39 -38.19 37.33
N CYS A 641 -24.91 -37.09 36.79
CA CYS A 641 -25.68 -36.11 37.54
C CYS A 641 -27.13 -36.55 37.79
N THR A 642 -27.72 -37.39 36.93
CA THR A 642 -29.05 -37.98 37.14
C THR A 642 -29.13 -38.86 38.40
N SER A 643 -27.98 -39.29 38.95
CA SER A 643 -27.91 -40.04 40.22
C SER A 643 -27.96 -39.15 41.48
N GLN A 644 -27.97 -37.82 41.35
CA GLN A 644 -27.97 -36.88 42.48
C GLN A 644 -29.38 -36.40 42.87
N LYS A 645 -29.59 -36.07 44.16
CA LYS A 645 -30.91 -35.66 44.71
C LYS A 645 -31.46 -34.36 44.11
N ILE A 646 -30.60 -33.48 43.60
CA ILE A 646 -30.94 -32.27 42.84
C ILE A 646 -30.01 -32.27 41.62
N PRO A 647 -30.51 -32.59 40.42
CA PRO A 647 -29.69 -32.60 39.22
C PRO A 647 -29.42 -31.15 38.79
N GLU A 648 -28.26 -30.60 39.18
CA GLU A 648 -27.77 -29.33 38.67
C GLU A 648 -26.77 -29.59 37.55
N MET A 649 -26.83 -28.82 36.46
CA MET A 649 -25.96 -29.06 35.32
C MET A 649 -24.53 -28.60 35.63
N PRO A 650 -23.49 -29.46 35.53
CA PRO A 650 -22.14 -29.07 35.88
C PRO A 650 -21.63 -27.92 35.01
N ALA A 651 -20.88 -26.98 35.61
CA ALA A 651 -20.31 -25.84 34.90
C ALA A 651 -19.43 -26.26 33.70
N ASP A 652 -18.74 -27.40 33.78
CA ASP A 652 -17.93 -27.93 32.67
C ASP A 652 -18.80 -28.40 31.49
N VAL A 653 -20.01 -28.90 31.76
CA VAL A 653 -20.99 -29.28 30.72
C VAL A 653 -21.57 -28.03 30.06
N VAL A 654 -21.87 -26.99 30.86
CA VAL A 654 -22.28 -25.67 30.34
C VAL A 654 -21.21 -25.12 29.41
N GLY A 655 -19.93 -25.13 29.82
CA GLY A 655 -18.82 -24.68 29.00
C GLY A 655 -18.69 -25.46 27.69
N ALA A 656 -18.88 -26.78 27.73
CA ALA A 656 -18.86 -27.62 26.52
C ALA A 656 -20.03 -27.31 25.56
N LEU A 657 -21.23 -27.09 26.08
CA LEU A 657 -22.40 -26.72 25.28
C LEU A 657 -22.24 -25.33 24.65
N MET A 658 -21.75 -24.35 25.42
CA MET A 658 -21.41 -23.01 24.92
C MET A 658 -20.35 -23.07 23.82
N PHE A 659 -19.31 -23.91 23.99
CA PHE A 659 -18.30 -24.11 22.94
C PHE A 659 -18.94 -24.63 21.65
N LEU A 660 -19.82 -25.63 21.73
CA LEU A 660 -20.48 -26.21 20.55
C LEU A 660 -21.42 -25.20 19.86
N GLU A 661 -22.09 -24.35 20.63
CA GLU A 661 -22.91 -23.26 20.09
C GLU A 661 -22.07 -22.23 19.34
N ASP A 662 -20.98 -21.75 19.96
CA ASP A 662 -20.07 -20.82 19.30
C ASP A 662 -19.38 -21.49 18.09
N TYR A 663 -19.07 -22.78 18.17
CA TYR A 663 -18.53 -23.55 17.06
C TYR A 663 -19.47 -23.50 15.85
N ILE A 664 -20.75 -23.79 16.03
CA ILE A 664 -21.78 -23.70 14.98
C ILE A 664 -21.87 -22.26 14.46
N ARG A 665 -21.97 -21.29 15.36
CA ARG A 665 -22.16 -19.86 15.03
C ARG A 665 -21.04 -19.34 14.13
N TYR A 666 -19.78 -19.61 14.48
CA TYR A 666 -18.62 -19.09 13.76
C TYR A 666 -18.24 -19.88 12.52
N THR A 667 -18.48 -21.19 12.49
CA THR A 667 -18.25 -22.02 11.29
C THR A 667 -19.39 -21.96 10.27
N LYS A 668 -20.56 -21.43 10.67
CA LYS A 668 -21.80 -21.43 9.87
C LYS A 668 -22.23 -22.83 9.43
N LEU A 669 -21.86 -23.86 10.19
CA LEU A 669 -22.27 -25.24 9.94
C LEU A 669 -23.73 -25.47 10.35
N PRO A 670 -24.44 -26.44 9.75
CA PRO A 670 -25.79 -26.76 10.18
C PRO A 670 -25.77 -27.39 11.58
N ARG A 671 -26.74 -27.00 12.41
CA ARG A 671 -26.91 -27.50 13.79
C ARG A 671 -26.94 -29.03 13.88
N LYS A 672 -27.43 -29.70 12.83
CA LYS A 672 -27.45 -31.17 12.68
C LYS A 672 -26.09 -31.84 12.94
N VAL A 673 -24.97 -31.15 12.66
CA VAL A 673 -23.62 -31.69 12.90
C VAL A 673 -23.38 -31.95 14.40
N VAL A 674 -23.88 -31.06 15.27
CA VAL A 674 -23.75 -31.22 16.73
C VAL A 674 -24.82 -32.15 17.29
N GLU A 675 -26.05 -32.07 16.76
CA GLU A 675 -27.17 -32.93 17.17
C GLU A 675 -26.91 -34.42 16.89
N ALA A 676 -26.02 -34.74 15.94
CA ALA A 676 -25.57 -36.10 15.71
C ALA A 676 -24.78 -36.70 16.91
N HIS A 677 -24.28 -35.85 17.81
CA HIS A 677 -23.43 -36.25 18.94
C HIS A 677 -24.00 -35.88 20.31
N VAL A 678 -24.88 -34.89 20.39
CA VAL A 678 -25.53 -34.42 21.62
C VAL A 678 -27.06 -34.41 21.43
N PRO A 679 -27.85 -34.96 22.36
CA PRO A 679 -29.31 -34.90 22.28
C PRO A 679 -29.82 -33.45 22.18
N SER A 680 -30.74 -33.19 21.24
CA SER A 680 -31.29 -31.84 20.98
C SER A 680 -31.88 -31.19 22.23
N PHE A 681 -32.60 -31.95 23.05
CA PHE A 681 -33.20 -31.47 24.30
C PHE A 681 -32.17 -30.82 25.25
N ILE A 682 -31.00 -31.44 25.43
CA ILE A 682 -29.93 -30.88 26.29
C ILE A 682 -29.40 -29.58 25.69
N PHE A 683 -29.31 -29.53 24.36
CA PHE A 683 -28.78 -28.37 23.64
C PHE A 683 -29.77 -27.18 23.58
N ASP A 684 -31.08 -27.43 23.71
CA ASP A 684 -32.10 -26.37 23.75
C ASP A 684 -32.33 -25.83 25.17
N GLU A 685 -32.40 -26.72 26.16
CA GLU A 685 -32.81 -26.35 27.52
C GLU A 685 -31.67 -25.80 28.37
N PHE A 686 -30.39 -25.96 27.97
CA PHE A 686 -29.33 -25.59 28.89
C PHE A 686 -29.28 -24.11 29.27
N ARG A 687 -29.76 -23.20 28.42
CA ARG A 687 -29.82 -21.75 28.72
C ARG A 687 -31.02 -21.34 29.57
N THR A 688 -32.05 -22.17 29.67
CA THR A 688 -33.24 -21.90 30.50
C THR A 688 -33.02 -22.35 31.94
N VAL A 689 -32.13 -23.34 32.13
CA VAL A 689 -31.74 -23.92 33.41
C VAL A 689 -30.61 -23.11 34.11
N LEU A 690 -29.94 -22.20 33.38
CA LEU A 690 -28.88 -21.29 33.86
C LEU A 690 -29.40 -19.89 34.15
#